data_AF-A0A818FEP3-F1
#
_entry.id   AF-A0A818FEP3-F1
#
_cell.length_a   1.000
_cell.length_b   1.000
_cell.length_c   1.000
_cell.angle_alpha   90.00
_cell.angle_beta   90.00
_cell.angle_gamma   90.00
#
_symmetry.space_group_name_H-M   'P 1'
#
loop_
_entity.id
_entity.type
_entity.pdbx_description
1 polymer ?
#
loop_
_entity_poly.entity_id
_entity_poly.type
_entity_poly.pdbx_seq_one_letter_code
_entity_poly.pdbx_strand_id
1 'polypeptide(L)'
;FIVPTIHPFEQVDSIYIFHGNKSSDDQWTKDFKKIKEIFNDITLICDRFKQDIIQKEKDNNSFTISFVSSSDINSRDVNRHDPSFMYFQLVKDIILKDHLFESEEQTKADMLSYSRKVYADCPNTILVLDEFERDFIPELSIYWYVKECFLYKMLNEALYTPQPDVLYKLRYFLRHLYYQILSEASKQRQHLSSMTVYRGQNVSLDQINKLKENVGGFLSFNNFLSTSLKQDIAINFLWGTENGVLFQMQIDPTIQKFPFINIEQISYLQREENEQELLFAMGSVFRIVRIEKEKDFYCVQLTLSDDVDEQLEEYTKVTRNQTRSFHSFLSLLRLMHKLEEYSCIEQFAEMLHDDIGVAANPMILAGVHHTIHMSDLPDNHPVLSPTYSYIGVVYDALYDYTKALEYQQMALDCQVNSANPDVSSIITYMKHIASIYNNQEKYSEALDYYKRALELQIGHFGENDSSVRKTYSLISSIYYKQGDYEQSNRSELVESSIKDGIVCLSKKQYQQALTHFKSALEIQQQYLLPNNPSLAQIYNLIAQTFHDQEQFEEALPNYIKALEIEQNSLSDDHGSIAKSYHNISTAYVGLSLWSNALEFALKAVEQSKKILQTDVNTLAAYVHYVGYIFQGQEKYQEALIYYQEALELYQCHLSEDDPSLMLIYHRTARAYFQSDMNMEAIVLYQKTLNIALKILPDNDKQIGYIYMDLSRSFVRLKRYDESLISAEQAIEQLCKTLPNNHSEVVQYRFELSVVKQRRLSATDFS
;
A
#
# COMPACT_ATOMS: atom_id res chain seq x y z
N PHE A 1 -22.06 52.38 -29.43
CA PHE A 1 -20.80 52.27 -28.65
C PHE A 1 -20.98 51.57 -27.30
N ILE A 2 -22.03 51.83 -26.53
CA ILE A 2 -22.19 51.22 -25.20
C ILE A 2 -22.47 49.71 -25.29
N VAL A 3 -23.45 49.29 -26.10
CA VAL A 3 -23.91 47.89 -26.19
C VAL A 3 -22.80 46.86 -26.47
N PRO A 4 -21.91 47.04 -27.47
CA PRO A 4 -20.80 46.12 -27.70
C PRO A 4 -19.78 46.05 -26.54
N THR A 5 -19.75 47.08 -25.69
CA THR A 5 -18.85 47.15 -24.54
C THR A 5 -19.46 46.45 -23.33
N ILE A 6 -20.79 46.48 -23.17
CA ILE A 6 -21.48 45.89 -22.02
C ILE A 6 -21.98 44.47 -22.25
N HIS A 7 -22.30 44.11 -23.50
CA HIS A 7 -22.80 42.77 -23.87
C HIS A 7 -21.86 41.62 -23.45
N PRO A 8 -20.52 41.74 -23.51
CA PRO A 8 -19.63 40.67 -23.08
C PRO A 8 -19.69 40.36 -21.57
N PHE A 9 -20.12 41.30 -20.72
CA PHE A 9 -20.14 41.08 -19.27
C PHE A 9 -21.20 40.07 -18.86
N GLU A 10 -20.78 38.98 -18.22
CA GLU A 10 -21.70 37.94 -17.73
C GLU A 10 -22.67 38.45 -16.67
N GLN A 11 -22.29 39.47 -15.89
CA GLN A 11 -23.18 40.13 -14.92
C GLN A 11 -24.36 40.86 -15.59
N VAL A 12 -24.26 41.09 -16.90
CA VAL A 12 -25.31 41.69 -17.72
C VAL A 12 -26.05 40.57 -18.45
N ASP A 13 -27.12 40.09 -17.83
CA ASP A 13 -27.95 39.02 -18.41
C ASP A 13 -28.92 39.52 -19.49
N SER A 14 -29.39 40.76 -19.35
CA SER A 14 -30.40 41.37 -20.21
C SER A 14 -30.10 42.86 -20.40
N ILE A 15 -30.20 43.35 -21.64
CA ILE A 15 -30.03 44.75 -22.01
C ILE A 15 -31.36 45.23 -22.60
N TYR A 16 -31.89 46.32 -22.05
CA TYR A 16 -33.12 46.97 -22.53
C TYR A 16 -32.74 48.35 -23.05
N ILE A 17 -33.17 48.69 -24.26
CA ILE A 17 -32.76 49.92 -24.92
C ILE A 17 -33.99 50.83 -25.06
N PHE A 18 -33.90 52.05 -24.52
CA PHE A 18 -34.87 53.11 -24.78
C PHE A 18 -34.43 53.93 -25.99
N HIS A 19 -35.25 53.98 -27.03
CA HIS A 19 -34.99 54.79 -28.22
C HIS A 19 -36.27 55.44 -28.74
N GLY A 20 -36.32 56.78 -28.75
CA GLY A 20 -37.51 57.57 -29.09
C GLY A 20 -37.98 57.53 -30.56
N ASN A 21 -37.39 56.68 -31.39
CA ASN A 21 -37.77 56.45 -32.78
C ASN A 21 -37.42 55.00 -33.12
N LYS A 22 -38.39 54.17 -33.52
CA LYS A 22 -38.14 52.83 -34.06
C LYS A 22 -37.49 52.98 -35.44
N SER A 23 -36.18 53.27 -35.49
CA SER A 23 -35.42 52.98 -36.71
C SER A 23 -35.29 51.47 -36.84
N SER A 24 -35.49 50.98 -38.05
CA SER A 24 -35.45 49.59 -38.49
C SER A 24 -34.07 48.91 -38.35
N ASP A 25 -33.44 49.01 -37.18
CA ASP A 25 -32.24 48.25 -36.81
C ASP A 25 -32.65 47.04 -35.96
N ASP A 26 -33.42 46.15 -36.58
CA ASP A 26 -33.59 44.74 -36.16
C ASP A 26 -32.25 43.97 -36.14
N GLN A 27 -31.16 44.63 -36.54
CA GLN A 27 -29.82 44.08 -36.54
C GLN A 27 -29.27 43.94 -35.12
N TRP A 28 -29.55 44.86 -34.19
CA TRP A 28 -28.93 44.83 -32.86
C TRP A 28 -29.40 43.66 -31.99
N THR A 29 -30.69 43.34 -32.02
CA THR A 29 -31.23 42.15 -31.33
C THR A 29 -30.72 40.84 -31.95
N LYS A 30 -30.30 40.85 -33.22
CA LYS A 30 -29.65 39.71 -33.89
C LYS A 30 -28.16 39.61 -33.58
N ASP A 31 -27.46 40.74 -33.54
CA ASP A 31 -26.01 40.81 -33.35
C ASP A 31 -25.63 40.63 -31.87
N PHE A 32 -26.51 41.00 -30.93
CA PHE A 32 -26.24 40.99 -29.50
C PHE A 32 -27.35 40.27 -28.73
N LYS A 33 -27.15 38.96 -28.49
CA LYS A 33 -28.13 38.06 -27.85
C LYS A 33 -28.70 38.50 -26.49
N LYS A 34 -28.03 39.40 -25.76
CA LYS A 34 -28.48 39.89 -24.45
C LYS A 34 -29.44 41.08 -24.57
N ILE A 35 -29.57 41.71 -25.75
CA ILE A 35 -30.60 42.72 -25.96
C ILE A 35 -31.95 42.02 -26.03
N LYS A 36 -32.83 42.30 -25.06
CA LYS A 36 -34.16 41.69 -25.03
C LYS A 36 -35.09 42.36 -26.04
N GLU A 37 -35.16 43.68 -25.99
CA GLU A 37 -36.02 44.47 -26.88
C GLU A 37 -35.62 45.95 -26.85
N ILE A 38 -36.02 46.68 -27.90
CA ILE A 38 -35.86 48.12 -28.02
C ILE A 38 -37.23 48.79 -27.87
N PHE A 39 -37.37 49.63 -26.87
CA PHE A 39 -38.61 50.27 -26.47
C PHE A 39 -38.61 51.75 -26.84
N ASN A 40 -39.77 52.26 -27.26
CA ASN A 40 -40.00 53.67 -27.53
C ASN A 40 -40.80 54.37 -26.42
N ASP A 41 -41.23 53.61 -25.40
CA ASP A 41 -41.96 54.10 -24.25
C ASP A 41 -41.30 53.55 -22.98
N ILE A 42 -40.97 54.44 -22.05
CA ILE A 42 -40.30 54.08 -20.79
C ILE A 42 -41.20 53.24 -19.89
N THR A 43 -42.52 53.42 -19.98
CA THR A 43 -43.51 52.64 -19.23
C THR A 43 -43.47 51.16 -19.67
N LEU A 44 -43.35 50.91 -20.98
CA LEU A 44 -43.20 49.56 -21.52
C LEU A 44 -41.86 48.91 -21.15
N ILE A 45 -40.77 49.69 -21.04
CA ILE A 45 -39.50 49.19 -20.48
C ILE A 45 -39.73 48.73 -19.06
N CYS A 46 -40.32 49.57 -18.21
CA CYS A 46 -40.53 49.23 -16.80
C CYS A 46 -41.42 47.99 -16.64
N ASP A 47 -42.46 47.84 -17.47
CA ASP A 47 -43.33 46.67 -17.44
C ASP A 47 -42.61 45.40 -17.90
N ARG A 48 -41.81 45.48 -18.98
CA ARG A 48 -40.98 44.34 -19.41
C ARG A 48 -39.93 43.99 -18.37
N PHE A 49 -39.26 45.00 -17.80
CA PHE A 49 -38.24 44.82 -16.78
C PHE A 49 -38.82 44.11 -15.55
N LYS A 50 -40.02 44.51 -15.11
CA LYS A 50 -40.77 43.80 -14.07
C LYS A 50 -41.10 42.37 -14.49
N GLN A 51 -41.58 42.14 -15.70
CA GLN A 51 -41.90 40.79 -16.19
C GLN A 51 -40.68 39.86 -16.27
N ASP A 52 -39.54 40.34 -16.78
CA ASP A 52 -38.33 39.54 -16.92
C ASP A 52 -37.63 39.30 -15.58
N ILE A 53 -37.74 40.22 -14.61
CA ILE A 53 -37.38 39.98 -13.21
C ILE A 53 -38.29 38.91 -12.60
N ILE A 54 -39.61 39.07 -12.73
CA ILE A 54 -40.60 38.10 -12.25
C ILE A 54 -40.36 36.71 -12.88
N GLN A 55 -40.00 36.65 -14.16
CA GLN A 55 -39.73 35.39 -14.86
C GLN A 55 -38.43 34.75 -14.38
N LYS A 56 -37.34 35.52 -14.24
CA LYS A 56 -36.09 35.02 -13.67
C LYS A 56 -36.24 34.56 -12.23
N GLU A 57 -37.01 35.27 -11.42
CA GLU A 57 -37.27 34.89 -10.03
C GLU A 57 -38.24 33.71 -9.95
N LYS A 58 -39.17 33.54 -10.90
CA LYS A 58 -39.94 32.30 -11.04
C LYS A 58 -39.06 31.11 -11.41
N ASP A 59 -38.06 31.31 -12.25
CA ASP A 59 -37.14 30.26 -12.70
C ASP A 59 -36.05 29.94 -11.64
N ASN A 60 -35.71 30.90 -10.75
CA ASN A 60 -34.67 30.73 -9.71
C ASN A 60 -35.19 30.53 -8.27
N ASN A 61 -36.42 30.92 -7.92
CA ASN A 61 -36.96 30.89 -6.54
C ASN A 61 -38.18 29.98 -6.36
N SER A 62 -38.21 28.79 -6.97
CA SER A 62 -39.13 27.75 -6.50
C SER A 62 -38.62 27.20 -5.16
N PHE A 63 -38.93 27.90 -4.07
CA PHE A 63 -38.61 27.45 -2.72
C PHE A 63 -39.15 26.04 -2.50
N THR A 64 -38.31 25.09 -2.11
CA THR A 64 -38.74 23.72 -1.77
C THR A 64 -39.38 23.73 -0.39
N ILE A 65 -40.71 23.77 -0.39
CA ILE A 65 -41.52 23.48 0.79
C ILE A 65 -41.76 21.96 0.84
N SER A 66 -41.37 21.33 1.95
CA SER A 66 -41.75 19.95 2.23
C SER A 66 -43.00 19.93 3.10
N PHE A 67 -43.94 19.04 2.78
CA PHE A 67 -45.22 18.93 3.47
C PHE A 67 -45.34 17.57 4.15
N VAL A 68 -46.06 17.53 5.27
CA VAL A 68 -46.57 16.28 5.84
C VAL A 68 -48.05 16.47 6.08
N SER A 69 -48.88 15.63 5.45
CA SER A 69 -50.33 15.74 5.60
C SER A 69 -50.78 15.26 6.97
N SER A 70 -51.91 15.80 7.45
CA SER A 70 -52.56 15.31 8.67
C SER A 70 -52.97 13.84 8.58
N SER A 71 -53.25 13.33 7.38
CA SER A 71 -53.51 11.90 7.15
C SER A 71 -52.26 11.03 7.30
N ASP A 72 -51.10 11.49 6.86
CA ASP A 72 -49.86 10.70 6.91
C ASP A 72 -49.32 10.61 8.32
N ILE A 73 -49.42 11.69 9.09
CA ILE A 73 -49.04 11.76 10.51
C ILE A 73 -49.78 10.72 11.35
N ASN A 74 -51.05 10.46 11.03
CA ASN A 74 -51.90 9.53 11.79
C ASN A 74 -51.91 8.12 11.19
N SER A 75 -51.19 7.88 10.09
CA SER A 75 -51.14 6.61 9.38
C SER A 75 -50.09 5.68 9.98
N ARG A 76 -50.47 4.43 10.26
CA ARG A 76 -49.51 3.35 10.58
C ARG A 76 -48.81 2.77 9.35
N ASP A 77 -49.25 3.14 8.14
CA ASP A 77 -48.66 2.70 6.89
C ASP A 77 -47.42 3.55 6.59
N VAL A 78 -46.26 2.97 6.88
CA VAL A 78 -44.97 3.65 6.77
C VAL A 78 -44.57 3.93 5.32
N ASN A 79 -45.21 3.26 4.34
CA ASN A 79 -44.92 3.48 2.92
C ASN A 79 -45.56 4.76 2.35
N ARG A 80 -46.46 5.41 3.09
CA ARG A 80 -47.10 6.68 2.69
C ARG A 80 -46.33 7.94 3.10
N HIS A 81 -45.24 7.79 3.87
CA HIS A 81 -44.51 8.94 4.39
C HIS A 81 -43.67 9.58 3.27
N ASP A 82 -43.91 10.86 2.97
CA ASP A 82 -43.06 11.64 2.04
C ASP A 82 -41.62 11.73 2.58
N PRO A 83 -40.64 11.04 1.95
CA PRO A 83 -39.28 11.01 2.45
C PRO A 83 -38.58 12.39 2.33
N SER A 84 -39.04 13.28 1.46
CA SER A 84 -38.41 14.59 1.22
C SER A 84 -38.38 15.46 2.47
N PHE A 85 -39.36 15.30 3.36
CA PHE A 85 -39.42 15.98 4.65
C PHE A 85 -38.23 15.63 5.57
N MET A 86 -37.62 14.45 5.39
CA MET A 86 -36.48 14.01 6.18
C MET A 86 -35.13 14.49 5.65
N TYR A 87 -35.06 14.99 4.41
CA TYR A 87 -33.80 15.33 3.74
C TYR A 87 -32.97 16.30 4.59
N PHE A 88 -33.55 17.43 4.97
CA PHE A 88 -32.83 18.47 5.72
C PHE A 88 -32.55 18.09 7.17
N GLN A 89 -33.38 17.23 7.77
CA GLN A 89 -33.10 16.69 9.10
C GLN A 89 -31.88 15.77 9.09
N LEU A 90 -31.71 14.96 8.03
CA LEU A 90 -30.53 14.13 7.83
C LEU A 90 -29.30 14.95 7.41
N VAL A 91 -29.45 15.96 6.56
CA VAL A 91 -28.38 16.92 6.21
C VAL A 91 -27.89 17.65 7.46
N LYS A 92 -28.79 18.10 8.33
CA LYS A 92 -28.45 18.67 9.64
C LYS A 92 -27.69 17.67 10.53
N ASP A 93 -28.10 16.39 10.55
CA ASP A 93 -27.39 15.35 11.29
C ASP A 93 -25.96 15.15 10.73
N ILE A 94 -25.79 15.16 9.40
CA ILE A 94 -24.48 15.12 8.73
C ILE A 94 -23.57 16.26 9.18
N ILE A 95 -24.06 17.49 9.06
CA ILE A 95 -23.27 18.71 9.32
C ILE A 95 -22.85 18.80 10.79
N LEU A 96 -23.69 18.30 11.71
CA LEU A 96 -23.52 18.50 13.15
C LEU A 96 -22.93 17.31 13.91
N LYS A 97 -22.92 16.10 13.34
CA LYS A 97 -22.51 14.88 14.08
C LYS A 97 -21.34 14.13 13.44
N ASP A 98 -21.19 14.17 12.12
CA ASP A 98 -20.25 13.30 11.40
C ASP A 98 -19.03 14.05 10.85
N HIS A 99 -18.32 14.75 11.73
CA HIS A 99 -17.08 15.49 11.39
C HIS A 99 -15.87 15.02 12.22
N LEU A 100 -15.98 13.91 12.95
CA LEU A 100 -14.97 13.41 13.90
C LEU A 100 -13.61 13.07 13.26
N PHE A 101 -13.53 12.97 11.92
CA PHE A 101 -12.33 12.59 11.18
C PHE A 101 -11.96 13.56 10.05
N GLU A 102 -12.65 14.70 9.91
CA GLU A 102 -12.36 15.67 8.85
C GLU A 102 -11.35 16.72 9.32
N SER A 103 -10.35 17.03 8.49
CA SER A 103 -9.44 18.16 8.71
C SER A 103 -10.13 19.47 8.36
N GLU A 104 -10.22 20.42 9.30
CA GLU A 104 -10.83 21.73 9.04
C GLU A 104 -10.14 22.48 7.91
N GLU A 105 -8.81 22.44 7.86
CA GLU A 105 -8.02 23.07 6.79
C GLU A 105 -8.38 22.49 5.41
N GLN A 106 -8.52 21.16 5.34
CA GLN A 106 -8.89 20.49 4.09
C GLN A 106 -10.31 20.87 3.67
N THR A 107 -11.28 20.81 4.57
CA THR A 107 -12.67 21.14 4.24
C THR A 107 -12.85 22.60 3.81
N LYS A 108 -12.07 23.54 4.38
CA LYS A 108 -12.02 24.94 3.93
C LYS A 108 -11.42 25.05 2.53
N ALA A 109 -10.33 24.34 2.26
CA ALA A 109 -9.69 24.32 0.94
C ALA A 109 -10.59 23.75 -0.16
N ASP A 110 -11.29 22.64 0.12
CA ASP A 110 -12.24 22.01 -0.81
C ASP A 110 -13.34 23.00 -1.21
N MET A 111 -13.92 23.68 -0.22
CA MET A 111 -14.97 24.69 -0.42
C MET A 111 -14.49 25.85 -1.29
N LEU A 112 -13.30 26.37 -1.01
CA LEU A 112 -12.70 27.48 -1.76
C LEU A 112 -12.37 27.07 -3.20
N SER A 113 -11.79 25.89 -3.38
CA SER A 113 -11.48 25.32 -4.70
C SER A 113 -12.75 25.16 -5.53
N TYR A 114 -13.79 24.56 -4.96
CA TYR A 114 -15.09 24.43 -5.63
C TYR A 114 -15.69 25.79 -5.98
N SER A 115 -15.70 26.74 -5.03
CA SER A 115 -16.28 28.06 -5.24
C SER A 115 -15.54 28.84 -6.34
N ARG A 116 -14.21 28.75 -6.38
CA ARG A 116 -13.39 29.33 -7.46
C ARG A 116 -13.68 28.70 -8.81
N LYS A 117 -13.95 27.40 -8.86
CA LYS A 117 -14.33 26.69 -10.10
C LYS A 117 -15.71 27.13 -10.60
N VAL A 118 -16.70 27.23 -9.70
CA VAL A 118 -18.06 27.66 -10.04
C VAL A 118 -18.08 29.11 -10.54
N TYR A 119 -17.28 29.98 -9.92
CA TYR A 119 -17.23 31.41 -10.25
C TYR A 119 -15.99 31.83 -11.02
N ALA A 120 -15.37 30.90 -11.77
CA ALA A 120 -14.13 31.16 -12.51
C ALA A 120 -14.25 32.36 -13.47
N ASP A 121 -15.42 32.53 -14.08
CA ASP A 121 -15.73 33.58 -15.06
C ASP A 121 -16.28 34.88 -14.42
N CYS A 122 -16.30 34.95 -13.08
CA CYS A 122 -16.84 36.08 -12.30
C CYS A 122 -15.74 36.80 -11.47
N PRO A 123 -14.97 37.75 -12.05
CA PRO A 123 -13.82 38.38 -11.36
C PRO A 123 -14.16 39.06 -10.04
N ASN A 124 -15.32 39.72 -9.96
CA ASN A 124 -15.76 40.37 -8.72
C ASN A 124 -16.02 39.34 -7.61
N THR A 125 -16.57 38.18 -7.95
CA THR A 125 -16.81 37.09 -7.00
C THR A 125 -15.50 36.47 -6.53
N ILE A 126 -14.51 36.34 -7.42
CA ILE A 126 -13.16 35.87 -7.07
C ILE A 126 -12.49 36.81 -6.06
N LEU A 127 -12.62 38.14 -6.21
CA LEU A 127 -12.10 39.10 -5.23
C LEU A 127 -12.74 38.93 -3.84
N VAL A 128 -14.05 38.66 -3.80
CA VAL A 128 -14.76 38.40 -2.54
C VAL A 128 -14.37 37.04 -1.94
N LEU A 129 -14.06 36.05 -2.78
CA LEU A 129 -13.49 34.76 -2.36
C LEU A 129 -12.10 34.93 -1.73
N ASP A 130 -11.24 35.77 -2.32
CA ASP A 130 -9.90 36.09 -1.78
C ASP A 130 -10.02 36.82 -0.43
N GLU A 131 -11.00 37.71 -0.30
CA GLU A 131 -11.32 38.37 0.98
C GLU A 131 -11.80 37.35 2.02
N PHE A 132 -12.71 36.46 1.64
CA PHE A 132 -13.20 35.39 2.52
C PHE A 132 -12.06 34.48 2.97
N GLU A 133 -11.20 34.02 2.06
CA GLU A 133 -10.10 33.11 2.39
C GLU A 133 -9.17 33.68 3.46
N ARG A 134 -8.84 34.98 3.32
CA ARG A 134 -7.96 35.73 4.21
C ARG A 134 -8.61 36.10 5.55
N ASP A 135 -9.85 36.58 5.53
CA ASP A 135 -10.48 37.27 6.67
C ASP A 135 -11.56 36.45 7.39
N PHE A 136 -11.97 35.29 6.85
CA PHE A 136 -13.00 34.46 7.48
C PHE A 136 -12.50 33.83 8.79
N ILE A 137 -13.29 34.04 9.85
CA ILE A 137 -13.24 33.30 11.11
C ILE A 137 -14.65 32.75 11.43
N PRO A 138 -14.78 31.58 12.08
CA PRO A 138 -16.07 30.95 12.39
C PRO A 138 -17.10 31.85 13.07
N GLU A 139 -16.65 32.74 13.96
CA GLU A 139 -17.50 33.68 14.70
C GLU A 139 -18.10 34.80 13.82
N LEU A 140 -17.71 34.89 12.54
CA LEU A 140 -18.26 35.84 11.56
C LEU A 140 -19.13 35.15 10.49
N SER A 141 -19.51 33.89 10.67
CA SER A 141 -20.30 33.14 9.69
C SER A 141 -21.64 33.80 9.33
N ILE A 142 -22.38 34.32 10.33
CA ILE A 142 -23.63 35.07 10.10
C ILE A 142 -23.36 36.29 9.24
N TYR A 143 -22.31 37.08 9.55
CA TYR A 143 -21.92 38.25 8.77
C TYR A 143 -21.67 37.89 7.30
N TRP A 144 -20.89 36.83 7.04
CA TRP A 144 -20.61 36.36 5.69
C TRP A 144 -21.84 35.81 4.97
N TYR A 145 -22.82 35.26 5.70
CA TYR A 145 -24.09 34.81 5.14
C TYR A 145 -24.99 35.97 4.72
N VAL A 146 -25.08 37.04 5.53
CA VAL A 146 -25.94 38.21 5.23
C VAL A 146 -25.26 39.26 4.36
N LYS A 147 -23.92 39.25 4.25
CA LYS A 147 -23.16 40.07 3.33
C LYS A 147 -23.51 39.66 1.90
N GLU A 148 -23.77 40.66 1.04
CA GLU A 148 -24.01 40.43 -0.38
C GLU A 148 -22.76 39.79 -1.03
N CYS A 149 -22.78 38.45 -1.14
CA CYS A 149 -21.68 37.66 -1.68
C CYS A 149 -22.20 36.32 -2.24
N PHE A 150 -21.28 35.50 -2.75
CA PHE A 150 -21.61 34.23 -3.38
C PHE A 150 -22.21 33.18 -2.44
N LEU A 151 -21.91 33.25 -1.14
CA LEU A 151 -22.28 32.23 -0.16
C LEU A 151 -23.78 32.12 0.01
N TYR A 152 -24.48 33.26 0.14
CA TYR A 152 -25.93 33.27 0.27
C TYR A 152 -26.60 32.58 -0.92
N LYS A 153 -26.18 32.96 -2.14
CA LYS A 153 -26.74 32.41 -3.38
C LYS A 153 -26.44 30.92 -3.52
N MET A 154 -25.16 30.55 -3.42
CA MET A 154 -24.73 29.16 -3.62
C MET A 154 -25.33 28.22 -2.57
N LEU A 155 -25.40 28.65 -1.31
CA LEU A 155 -25.93 27.82 -0.24
C LEU A 155 -27.43 27.62 -0.37
N ASN A 156 -28.20 28.68 -0.66
CA ASN A 156 -29.63 28.53 -0.85
C ASN A 156 -29.94 27.70 -2.11
N GLU A 157 -29.20 27.87 -3.21
CA GLU A 157 -29.30 26.99 -4.40
C GLU A 157 -29.08 25.51 -4.05
N ALA A 158 -28.01 25.21 -3.32
CA ALA A 158 -27.69 23.85 -2.88
C ALA A 158 -28.70 23.25 -1.89
N LEU A 159 -29.41 24.10 -1.15
CA LEU A 159 -30.50 23.70 -0.25
C LEU A 159 -31.85 23.64 -0.98
N TYR A 160 -32.00 24.26 -2.15
CA TYR A 160 -33.23 24.17 -2.95
C TYR A 160 -33.31 22.87 -3.74
N THR A 161 -32.22 22.53 -4.42
CA THR A 161 -32.08 21.28 -5.18
C THR A 161 -31.34 20.27 -4.33
N PRO A 162 -31.78 19.00 -4.21
CA PRO A 162 -31.15 17.99 -3.37
C PRO A 162 -29.77 17.55 -3.94
N GLN A 163 -28.79 18.46 -3.89
CA GLN A 163 -27.42 18.31 -4.38
C GLN A 163 -26.49 18.02 -3.18
N PRO A 164 -26.41 16.75 -2.73
CA PRO A 164 -25.60 16.39 -1.57
C PRO A 164 -24.12 16.70 -1.77
N ASP A 165 -23.63 16.70 -3.02
CA ASP A 165 -22.25 17.00 -3.36
C ASP A 165 -21.91 18.48 -3.12
N VAL A 166 -22.81 19.39 -3.49
CA VAL A 166 -22.63 20.83 -3.26
C VAL A 166 -22.73 21.16 -1.78
N LEU A 167 -23.72 20.59 -1.07
CA LEU A 167 -23.83 20.73 0.38
C LEU A 167 -22.58 20.17 1.10
N TYR A 168 -22.03 19.07 0.62
CA TYR A 168 -20.78 18.51 1.14
C TYR A 168 -19.60 19.43 0.89
N LYS A 169 -19.45 19.99 -0.31
CA LYS A 169 -18.38 20.97 -0.61
C LYS A 169 -18.52 22.24 0.23
N LEU A 170 -19.73 22.64 0.59
CA LEU A 170 -20.02 23.78 1.46
C LEU A 170 -20.06 23.46 2.97
N ARG A 171 -19.79 22.21 3.37
CA ARG A 171 -19.97 21.72 4.76
C ARG A 171 -19.23 22.55 5.80
N TYR A 172 -18.05 23.06 5.46
CA TYR A 172 -17.25 23.90 6.34
C TYR A 172 -18.02 25.16 6.77
N PHE A 173 -18.43 26.00 5.82
CA PHE A 173 -19.16 27.23 6.11
C PHE A 173 -20.53 26.95 6.74
N LEU A 174 -21.25 25.95 6.23
CA LEU A 174 -22.58 25.59 6.70
C LEU A 174 -22.57 25.15 8.18
N ARG A 175 -21.54 24.40 8.60
CA ARG A 175 -21.33 23.99 9.99
C ARG A 175 -21.11 25.18 10.91
N HIS A 176 -20.19 26.07 10.55
CA HIS A 176 -19.89 27.25 11.38
C HIS A 176 -21.06 28.23 11.44
N LEU A 177 -21.77 28.44 10.33
CA LEU A 177 -23.01 29.23 10.30
C LEU A 177 -24.06 28.67 11.25
N TYR A 178 -24.30 27.36 11.21
CA TYR A 178 -25.27 26.73 12.09
C TYR A 178 -24.86 26.84 13.58
N TYR A 179 -23.60 26.56 13.92
CA TYR A 179 -23.12 26.67 15.30
C TYR A 179 -23.20 28.10 15.84
N GLN A 180 -22.89 29.09 15.00
CA GLN A 180 -23.04 30.49 15.40
C GLN A 180 -24.50 30.84 15.66
N ILE A 181 -25.44 30.45 14.77
CA ILE A 181 -26.88 30.67 14.98
C ILE A 181 -27.35 30.01 16.28
N LEU A 182 -26.90 28.79 16.57
CA LEU A 182 -27.26 28.08 17.80
C LEU A 182 -26.73 28.79 19.05
N SER A 183 -25.47 29.24 19.01
CA SER A 183 -24.84 29.99 20.09
C SER A 183 -25.57 31.31 20.37
N GLU A 184 -25.82 32.11 19.33
CA GLU A 184 -26.50 33.41 19.45
C GLU A 184 -27.98 33.26 19.83
N ALA A 185 -28.68 32.26 19.30
CA ALA A 185 -30.07 31.99 19.68
C ALA A 185 -30.17 31.72 21.18
N SER A 186 -29.23 30.96 21.76
CA SER A 186 -29.23 30.68 23.20
C SER A 186 -29.09 31.94 24.07
N LYS A 187 -28.36 32.96 23.58
CA LYS A 187 -28.15 34.24 24.27
C LYS A 187 -29.38 35.14 24.17
N GLN A 188 -29.98 35.24 22.99
CA GLN A 188 -31.10 36.17 22.74
C GLN A 188 -32.44 35.68 23.33
N ARG A 189 -32.61 34.37 23.50
CA ARG A 189 -33.89 33.77 23.92
C ARG A 189 -34.34 34.10 25.33
N GLN A 190 -33.43 34.43 26.25
CA GLN A 190 -33.79 34.73 27.64
C GLN A 190 -34.68 35.98 27.80
N HIS A 191 -34.83 36.77 26.73
CA HIS A 191 -35.53 38.05 26.75
C HIS A 191 -36.71 38.15 25.75
N LEU A 192 -37.09 37.04 25.10
CA LEU A 192 -38.14 37.04 24.08
C LEU A 192 -39.50 36.58 24.64
N SER A 193 -40.56 37.31 24.28
CA SER A 193 -41.96 36.87 24.43
C SER A 193 -42.48 36.24 23.14
N SER A 194 -43.60 35.53 23.19
CA SER A 194 -44.27 35.04 21.97
C SER A 194 -44.53 36.22 21.02
N MET A 195 -44.28 35.98 19.73
CA MET A 195 -44.32 37.01 18.70
C MET A 195 -44.84 36.43 17.38
N THR A 196 -45.29 37.33 16.50
CA THR A 196 -45.68 37.01 15.14
C THR A 196 -44.63 37.55 14.19
N VAL A 197 -44.17 36.72 13.26
CA VAL A 197 -43.24 37.10 12.19
C VAL A 197 -43.88 36.85 10.83
N TYR A 198 -43.41 37.56 9.83
CA TYR A 198 -44.01 37.61 8.50
C TYR A 198 -42.95 37.34 7.44
N ARG A 199 -43.36 36.59 6.40
CA ARG A 199 -42.58 36.40 5.17
C ARG A 199 -43.51 36.43 3.97
N GLY A 200 -43.30 37.37 3.06
CA GLY A 200 -43.98 37.39 1.76
C GLY A 200 -43.13 36.70 0.71
N GLN A 201 -43.76 35.87 -0.11
CA GLN A 201 -43.09 35.16 -1.19
C GLN A 201 -44.07 34.79 -2.30
N ASN A 202 -43.58 34.73 -3.54
CA ASN A 202 -44.31 34.13 -4.65
C ASN A 202 -44.07 32.62 -4.68
N VAL A 203 -45.15 31.84 -4.84
CA VAL A 203 -45.09 30.37 -4.92
C VAL A 203 -45.84 29.87 -6.16
N SER A 204 -45.57 28.64 -6.59
CA SER A 204 -46.29 28.04 -7.73
C SER A 204 -47.73 27.67 -7.35
N LEU A 205 -48.60 27.57 -8.36
CA LEU A 205 -49.99 27.17 -8.13
C LEU A 205 -50.09 25.77 -7.51
N ASP A 206 -49.21 24.85 -7.91
CA ASP A 206 -49.12 23.50 -7.35
C ASP A 206 -48.76 23.52 -5.86
N GLN A 207 -47.84 24.40 -5.46
CA GLN A 207 -47.51 24.58 -4.04
C GLN A 207 -48.65 25.18 -3.24
N ILE A 208 -49.42 26.12 -3.81
CA ILE A 208 -50.64 26.65 -3.18
C ILE A 208 -51.68 25.54 -2.99
N ASN A 209 -51.85 24.66 -3.97
CA ASN A 209 -52.77 23.54 -3.85
C ASN A 209 -52.30 22.54 -2.79
N LYS A 210 -51.01 22.19 -2.76
CA LYS A 210 -50.41 21.37 -1.69
C LYS A 210 -50.58 22.00 -0.31
N LEU A 211 -50.39 23.32 -0.18
CA LEU A 211 -50.65 24.05 1.07
C LEU A 211 -52.10 23.84 1.55
N LYS A 212 -53.08 23.94 0.64
CA LYS A 212 -54.50 23.74 0.96
C LYS A 212 -54.83 22.30 1.34
N GLU A 213 -54.22 21.32 0.67
CA GLU A 213 -54.40 19.90 0.97
C GLU A 213 -53.81 19.49 2.32
N ASN A 214 -52.77 20.20 2.79
CA ASN A 214 -52.02 19.87 4.00
C ASN A 214 -52.40 20.72 5.22
N VAL A 215 -53.55 21.41 5.21
CA VAL A 215 -54.04 22.15 6.39
C VAL A 215 -54.19 21.19 7.60
N GLY A 216 -53.68 21.60 8.76
CA GLY A 216 -53.58 20.79 9.97
C GLY A 216 -52.33 19.89 10.04
N GLY A 217 -51.63 19.71 8.92
CA GLY A 217 -50.34 19.02 8.83
C GLY A 217 -49.14 19.95 9.09
N PHE A 218 -47.95 19.52 8.65
CA PHE A 218 -46.70 20.24 8.82
C PHE A 218 -46.11 20.74 7.50
N LEU A 219 -45.33 21.80 7.64
CA LEU A 219 -44.60 22.50 6.62
C LEU A 219 -43.15 22.64 7.10
N SER A 220 -42.17 22.23 6.30
CA SER A 220 -40.76 22.53 6.58
C SER A 220 -40.22 23.52 5.57
N PHE A 221 -39.56 24.56 6.07
CA PHE A 221 -38.71 25.42 5.26
C PHE A 221 -37.31 24.82 5.19
N ASN A 222 -36.93 24.37 4.00
CA ASN A 222 -35.70 23.63 3.75
C ASN A 222 -34.42 24.51 3.74
N ASN A 223 -34.57 25.81 3.93
CA ASN A 223 -33.48 26.80 3.91
C ASN A 223 -33.40 27.58 5.21
N PHE A 224 -32.34 28.36 5.37
CA PHE A 224 -32.32 29.42 6.36
C PHE A 224 -33.43 30.41 6.05
N LEU A 225 -34.37 30.55 6.99
CA LEU A 225 -35.61 31.25 6.76
C LEU A 225 -35.50 32.65 7.37
N SER A 226 -35.33 33.65 6.51
CA SER A 226 -35.42 35.07 6.89
C SER A 226 -36.89 35.51 6.96
N THR A 227 -37.21 36.26 8.02
CA THR A 227 -38.56 36.77 8.33
C THR A 227 -38.47 38.18 8.94
N SER A 228 -39.57 38.93 8.87
CA SER A 228 -39.67 40.26 9.46
C SER A 228 -40.68 40.30 10.60
N LEU A 229 -40.44 41.10 11.64
CA LEU A 229 -41.48 41.45 12.63
C LEU A 229 -42.54 42.41 12.07
N LYS A 230 -42.31 43.00 10.89
CA LYS A 230 -43.21 43.97 10.26
C LYS A 230 -43.91 43.37 9.05
N GLN A 231 -45.24 43.32 9.10
CA GLN A 231 -46.06 42.78 8.03
C GLN A 231 -45.90 43.55 6.71
N ASP A 232 -45.85 44.88 6.76
CA ASP A 232 -45.77 45.73 5.55
C ASP A 232 -44.48 45.47 4.76
N ILE A 233 -43.38 45.22 5.47
CA ILE A 233 -42.09 44.87 4.85
C ILE A 233 -42.22 43.53 4.12
N ALA A 234 -42.82 42.53 4.77
CA ALA A 234 -43.03 41.22 4.16
C ALA A 234 -43.93 41.30 2.90
N ILE A 235 -44.95 42.15 2.89
CA ILE A 235 -45.86 42.33 1.74
C ILE A 235 -45.12 42.87 0.51
N ASN A 236 -44.08 43.69 0.68
CA ASN A 236 -43.29 44.21 -0.45
C ASN A 236 -42.63 43.10 -1.29
N PHE A 237 -42.42 41.91 -0.71
CA PHE A 237 -41.86 40.74 -1.40
C PHE A 237 -42.90 39.92 -2.19
N LEU A 238 -44.17 40.33 -2.23
CA LEU A 238 -45.23 39.63 -2.98
C LEU A 238 -45.33 40.06 -4.46
N TRP A 239 -44.63 41.13 -4.86
CA TRP A 239 -44.53 41.68 -6.22
C TRP A 239 -45.81 41.69 -7.08
N GLY A 240 -46.99 41.77 -6.46
CA GLY A 240 -48.28 41.98 -7.13
C GLY A 240 -48.81 40.81 -7.98
N THR A 241 -48.41 39.57 -7.71
CA THR A 241 -48.94 38.40 -8.44
C THR A 241 -50.12 37.74 -7.72
N GLU A 242 -51.11 37.19 -8.46
CA GLU A 242 -52.26 36.47 -7.87
C GLU A 242 -51.86 35.25 -7.00
N ASN A 243 -50.60 34.80 -7.13
CA ASN A 243 -50.01 33.66 -6.43
C ASN A 243 -49.07 34.05 -5.28
N GLY A 244 -49.06 35.33 -4.86
CA GLY A 244 -48.34 35.73 -3.66
C GLY A 244 -48.87 35.01 -2.42
N VAL A 245 -47.97 34.56 -1.55
CA VAL A 245 -48.27 33.98 -0.23
C VAL A 245 -47.58 34.80 0.85
N LEU A 246 -48.38 35.32 1.78
CA LEU A 246 -47.91 35.89 3.03
C LEU A 246 -47.98 34.82 4.11
N PHE A 247 -46.82 34.34 4.56
CA PHE A 247 -46.72 33.47 5.72
C PHE A 247 -46.73 34.33 6.98
N GLN A 248 -47.75 34.12 7.83
CA GLN A 248 -47.85 34.70 9.16
C GLN A 248 -47.55 33.60 10.18
N MET A 249 -46.41 33.70 10.86
CA MET A 249 -45.89 32.64 11.72
C MET A 249 -45.93 33.07 13.18
N GLN A 250 -46.65 32.32 14.01
CA GLN A 250 -46.62 32.48 15.45
C GLN A 250 -45.43 31.71 16.03
N ILE A 251 -44.58 32.44 16.75
CA ILE A 251 -43.35 31.92 17.33
C ILE A 251 -43.49 31.85 18.86
N ASP A 252 -43.26 30.66 19.40
CA ASP A 252 -43.03 30.46 20.82
C ASP A 252 -41.51 30.31 21.06
N PRO A 253 -40.86 31.28 21.73
CA PRO A 253 -39.41 31.24 21.95
C PRO A 253 -38.97 30.10 22.89
N THR A 254 -39.90 29.43 23.60
CA THR A 254 -39.59 28.29 24.45
C THR A 254 -39.20 27.03 23.66
N ILE A 255 -39.62 26.93 22.39
CA ILE A 255 -39.32 25.80 21.50
C ILE A 255 -37.83 25.77 21.15
N GLN A 256 -37.10 24.74 21.59
CA GLN A 256 -35.63 24.66 21.46
C GLN A 256 -35.16 24.02 20.14
N LYS A 257 -35.93 23.10 19.58
CA LYS A 257 -35.61 22.35 18.35
C LYS A 257 -35.09 23.17 17.17
N PHE A 258 -35.69 24.34 16.96
CA PHE A 258 -35.46 25.20 15.80
C PHE A 258 -34.90 26.56 16.24
N PRO A 259 -33.56 26.73 16.26
CA PRO A 259 -32.94 27.99 16.67
C PRO A 259 -33.23 29.09 15.66
N PHE A 260 -33.41 30.30 16.17
CA PHE A 260 -33.55 31.53 15.39
C PHE A 260 -32.90 32.68 16.14
N ILE A 261 -32.48 33.69 15.39
CA ILE A 261 -31.76 34.87 15.90
C ILE A 261 -32.34 36.14 15.30
N ASN A 262 -32.29 37.23 16.05
CA ASN A 262 -32.44 38.57 15.54
C ASN A 262 -31.09 39.06 15.00
N ILE A 263 -31.03 39.27 13.68
CA ILE A 263 -29.81 39.69 12.98
C ILE A 263 -29.42 41.13 13.34
N GLU A 264 -30.39 41.99 13.68
CA GLU A 264 -30.15 43.40 14.03
C GLU A 264 -29.14 43.55 15.18
N GLN A 265 -29.11 42.59 16.10
CA GLN A 265 -28.21 42.61 17.26
C GLN A 265 -26.79 42.09 16.96
N ILE A 266 -26.57 41.51 15.78
CA ILE A 266 -25.36 40.75 15.42
C ILE A 266 -24.69 41.31 14.17
N SER A 267 -25.47 41.83 13.22
CA SER A 267 -24.97 42.34 11.96
C SER A 267 -24.24 43.66 12.14
N TYR A 268 -23.00 43.72 11.67
CA TYR A 268 -22.22 44.96 11.56
C TYR A 268 -22.78 45.93 10.50
N LEU A 269 -23.79 45.51 9.71
CA LEU A 269 -24.48 46.38 8.75
C LEU A 269 -25.53 47.20 9.51
N GLN A 270 -25.23 48.46 9.81
CA GLN A 270 -26.25 49.45 10.15
C GLN A 270 -27.12 49.68 8.90
N ARG A 271 -28.22 48.92 8.75
CA ARG A 271 -29.22 49.23 7.72
C ARG A 271 -29.96 50.49 8.15
N GLU A 272 -30.16 51.41 7.20
CA GLU A 272 -30.75 52.75 7.42
C GLU A 272 -32.24 52.71 7.81
N GLU A 273 -32.86 51.53 7.86
CA GLU A 273 -34.24 51.33 8.26
C GLU A 273 -34.32 50.23 9.33
N ASN A 274 -35.17 50.42 10.34
CA ASN A 274 -35.49 49.49 11.44
C ASN A 274 -36.08 48.15 10.92
N GLU A 275 -35.39 47.42 10.06
CA GLU A 275 -35.75 46.07 9.62
C GLU A 275 -35.40 45.09 10.74
N GLN A 276 -36.41 44.71 11.53
CA GLN A 276 -36.25 43.69 12.55
C GLN A 276 -36.31 42.31 11.90
N GLU A 277 -35.17 41.87 11.39
CA GLU A 277 -35.00 40.61 10.66
C GLU A 277 -34.70 39.46 11.63
N LEU A 278 -35.54 38.42 11.62
CA LEU A 278 -35.24 37.15 12.29
C LEU A 278 -34.81 36.10 11.28
N LEU A 279 -33.68 35.46 11.54
CA LEU A 279 -33.16 34.34 10.77
C LEU A 279 -33.33 33.04 11.54
N PHE A 280 -34.08 32.12 10.94
CA PHE A 280 -34.27 30.76 11.43
C PHE A 280 -33.24 29.82 10.78
N ALA A 281 -32.75 28.85 11.56
CA ALA A 281 -31.93 27.78 11.02
C ALA A 281 -32.70 26.90 10.03
N MET A 282 -31.96 26.27 9.12
CA MET A 282 -32.51 25.33 8.14
C MET A 282 -33.33 24.19 8.77
N GLY A 283 -34.40 23.78 8.08
CA GLY A 283 -35.26 22.68 8.50
C GLY A 283 -36.25 23.06 9.61
N SER A 284 -36.55 24.34 9.78
CA SER A 284 -37.60 24.82 10.70
C SER A 284 -38.96 24.29 10.29
N VAL A 285 -39.72 23.74 11.24
CA VAL A 285 -41.02 23.08 10.99
C VAL A 285 -42.15 23.89 11.61
N PHE A 286 -43.20 24.09 10.82
CA PHE A 286 -44.39 24.82 11.20
C PHE A 286 -45.63 23.98 10.96
N ARG A 287 -46.62 24.08 11.84
CA ARG A 287 -47.95 23.52 11.62
C ARG A 287 -48.78 24.49 10.79
N ILE A 288 -49.48 23.98 9.77
CA ILE A 288 -50.36 24.79 8.93
C ILE A 288 -51.70 24.94 9.64
N VAL A 289 -51.98 26.12 10.19
CA VAL A 289 -53.19 26.36 10.98
C VAL A 289 -54.39 26.58 10.07
N ARG A 290 -54.28 27.53 9.13
CA ARG A 290 -55.32 27.86 8.16
C ARG A 290 -54.77 28.71 7.03
N ILE A 291 -55.52 28.76 5.93
CA ILE A 291 -55.19 29.54 4.74
C ILE A 291 -56.39 30.37 4.36
N GLU A 292 -56.18 31.66 4.18
CA GLU A 292 -57.20 32.64 3.79
C GLU A 292 -56.77 33.29 2.47
N LYS A 293 -57.70 33.48 1.53
CA LYS A 293 -57.43 34.21 0.28
C LYS A 293 -57.81 35.67 0.51
N GLU A 294 -56.79 36.52 0.58
CA GLU A 294 -56.95 37.97 0.54
C GLU A 294 -57.12 38.45 -0.91
N LYS A 295 -57.45 39.74 -1.07
CA LYS A 295 -57.75 40.33 -2.39
C LYS A 295 -56.66 40.04 -3.43
N ASP A 296 -55.39 40.16 -3.04
CA ASP A 296 -54.25 40.11 -3.97
C ASP A 296 -53.27 38.94 -3.68
N PHE A 297 -53.40 38.23 -2.54
CA PHE A 297 -52.47 37.18 -2.11
C PHE A 297 -53.15 36.17 -1.16
N TYR A 298 -52.50 35.05 -0.86
CA TYR A 298 -52.94 34.09 0.16
C TYR A 298 -52.24 34.35 1.50
N CYS A 299 -52.99 34.48 2.58
CA CYS A 299 -52.45 34.51 3.93
C CYS A 299 -52.42 33.10 4.51
N VAL A 300 -51.22 32.59 4.83
CA VAL A 300 -51.02 31.26 5.41
C VAL A 300 -50.60 31.45 6.87
N GLN A 301 -51.47 31.04 7.79
CA GLN A 301 -51.18 31.10 9.21
C GLN A 301 -50.47 29.82 9.66
N LEU A 302 -49.33 30.02 10.30
CA LEU A 302 -48.40 28.99 10.73
C LEU A 302 -48.10 29.13 12.22
N THR A 303 -47.85 28.03 12.90
CA THR A 303 -47.31 28.03 14.28
C THR A 303 -46.04 27.20 14.30
N LEU A 304 -44.95 27.73 14.89
CA LEU A 304 -43.72 26.98 15.07
C LEU A 304 -44.03 25.71 15.88
N SER A 305 -43.58 24.55 15.38
CA SER A 305 -43.85 23.25 16.02
C SER A 305 -42.78 22.91 17.07
N ASP A 306 -43.20 22.25 18.15
CA ASP A 306 -42.40 22.01 19.36
C ASP A 306 -41.78 20.59 19.40
N ASP A 307 -40.82 20.39 20.32
CA ASP A 307 -40.22 19.11 20.69
C ASP A 307 -41.22 18.11 21.32
N VAL A 308 -42.40 18.57 21.74
CA VAL A 308 -43.46 17.73 22.38
C VAL A 308 -44.65 17.44 21.45
N ASP A 309 -44.60 17.86 20.19
CA ASP A 309 -45.62 17.49 19.21
C ASP A 309 -45.47 15.99 18.88
N GLU A 310 -46.14 15.13 19.68
CA GLU A 310 -46.04 13.65 19.63
C GLU A 310 -46.20 13.11 18.20
N GLN A 311 -47.05 13.76 17.42
CA GLN A 311 -47.33 13.45 16.02
C GLN A 311 -46.10 13.68 15.12
N LEU A 312 -45.41 14.81 15.27
CA LEU A 312 -44.19 15.10 14.52
C LEU A 312 -43.02 14.23 15.01
N GLU A 313 -42.93 13.98 16.31
CA GLU A 313 -41.89 13.13 16.88
C GLU A 313 -42.02 11.68 16.41
N GLU A 314 -43.22 11.10 16.47
CA GLU A 314 -43.48 9.73 16.01
C GLU A 314 -43.19 9.60 14.50
N TYR A 315 -43.71 10.52 13.68
CA TYR A 315 -43.44 10.56 12.24
C TYR A 315 -41.94 10.61 11.94
N THR A 316 -41.22 11.57 12.55
CA THR A 316 -39.77 11.71 12.29
C THR A 316 -38.96 10.53 12.83
N LYS A 317 -39.35 9.91 13.94
CA LYS A 317 -38.69 8.72 14.50
C LYS A 317 -38.85 7.50 13.59
N VAL A 318 -40.06 7.27 13.08
CA VAL A 318 -40.36 6.17 12.18
C VAL A 318 -39.60 6.34 10.86
N THR A 319 -39.68 7.51 10.23
CA THR A 319 -38.98 7.77 8.96
C THR A 319 -37.46 7.77 9.13
N ARG A 320 -36.93 8.27 10.27
CA ARG A 320 -35.49 8.13 10.61
C ARG A 320 -35.08 6.68 10.70
N ASN A 321 -35.84 5.81 11.36
CA ASN A 321 -35.46 4.40 11.51
C ASN A 321 -35.39 3.67 10.17
N GLN A 322 -36.17 4.08 9.17
CA GLN A 322 -36.12 3.47 7.84
C GLN A 322 -34.87 3.85 7.04
N THR A 323 -34.32 5.04 7.26
CA THR A 323 -33.11 5.51 6.58
C THR A 323 -31.87 5.34 7.43
N ARG A 324 -32.03 5.07 8.73
CA ARG A 324 -30.93 4.99 9.71
C ARG A 324 -29.85 4.02 9.26
N SER A 325 -28.64 4.54 9.22
CA SER A 325 -27.41 3.79 9.07
C SER A 325 -26.47 4.12 10.23
N PHE A 326 -25.33 3.43 10.30
CA PHE A 326 -24.26 3.73 11.25
C PHE A 326 -23.58 5.08 10.96
N HIS A 327 -23.77 5.63 9.75
CA HIS A 327 -23.28 6.93 9.31
C HIS A 327 -24.42 7.78 8.72
N SER A 328 -24.44 9.08 9.00
CA SER A 328 -25.50 10.00 8.55
C SER A 328 -25.51 10.20 7.02
N PHE A 329 -24.34 10.24 6.35
CA PHE A 329 -24.25 10.20 4.87
C PHE A 329 -24.94 8.99 4.25
N LEU A 330 -24.73 7.80 4.80
CA LEU A 330 -25.42 6.59 4.31
C LEU A 330 -26.92 6.66 4.56
N SER A 331 -27.33 7.36 5.62
CA SER A 331 -28.74 7.60 5.89
C SER A 331 -29.35 8.55 4.85
N LEU A 332 -28.61 9.59 4.44
CA LEU A 332 -29.01 10.50 3.36
C LEU A 332 -29.06 9.79 2.00
N LEU A 333 -28.08 8.95 1.68
CA LEU A 333 -28.08 8.19 0.42
C LEU A 333 -29.23 7.19 0.33
N ARG A 334 -29.56 6.51 1.42
CA ARG A 334 -30.76 5.67 1.49
C ARG A 334 -32.04 6.49 1.29
N LEU A 335 -32.09 7.71 1.83
CA LEU A 335 -33.22 8.59 1.60
C LEU A 335 -33.31 9.00 0.12
N MET A 336 -32.20 9.39 -0.49
CA MET A 336 -32.15 9.77 -1.90
C MET A 336 -32.52 8.62 -2.82
N HIS A 337 -32.11 7.39 -2.49
CA HIS A 337 -32.54 6.19 -3.22
C HIS A 337 -34.06 6.01 -3.13
N LYS A 338 -34.66 6.25 -1.96
CA LYS A 338 -36.13 6.24 -1.82
C LYS A 338 -36.83 7.36 -2.59
N LEU A 339 -36.14 8.47 -2.83
CA LEU A 339 -36.63 9.59 -3.63
C LEU A 339 -36.37 9.40 -5.13
N GLU A 340 -35.78 8.25 -5.53
CA GLU A 340 -35.41 7.95 -6.92
C GLU A 340 -34.41 8.96 -7.53
N GLU A 341 -33.63 9.64 -6.68
CA GLU A 341 -32.62 10.63 -7.06
C GLU A 341 -31.28 9.96 -7.44
N TYR A 342 -31.32 8.98 -8.34
CA TYR A 342 -30.18 8.12 -8.68
C TYR A 342 -28.99 8.90 -9.26
N SER A 343 -29.26 9.89 -10.12
CA SER A 343 -28.21 10.72 -10.72
C SER A 343 -27.39 11.48 -9.68
N CYS A 344 -28.03 11.96 -8.62
CA CYS A 344 -27.37 12.67 -7.53
C CYS A 344 -26.56 11.70 -6.65
N ILE A 345 -27.01 10.45 -6.51
CA ILE A 345 -26.27 9.40 -5.79
C ILE A 345 -24.98 9.04 -6.52
N GLU A 346 -25.04 8.88 -7.85
CA GLU A 346 -23.87 8.55 -8.68
C GLU A 346 -22.83 9.67 -8.64
N GLN A 347 -23.24 10.93 -8.86
CA GLN A 347 -22.33 12.09 -8.82
C GLN A 347 -21.66 12.24 -7.45
N PHE A 348 -22.40 11.97 -6.37
CA PHE A 348 -21.87 12.02 -5.02
C PHE A 348 -20.89 10.86 -4.74
N ALA A 349 -21.17 9.66 -5.27
CA ALA A 349 -20.29 8.50 -5.13
C ALA A 349 -18.94 8.71 -5.83
N GLU A 350 -18.95 9.28 -7.04
CA GLU A 350 -17.73 9.65 -7.77
C GLU A 350 -16.91 10.69 -7.00
N MET A 351 -17.56 11.73 -6.48
CA MET A 351 -16.88 12.76 -5.68
C MET A 351 -16.25 12.18 -4.40
N LEU A 352 -16.97 11.32 -3.67
CA LEU A 352 -16.42 10.67 -2.47
C LEU A 352 -15.25 9.75 -2.79
N HIS A 353 -15.24 9.12 -3.98
CA HIS A 353 -14.13 8.31 -4.44
C HIS A 353 -12.86 9.14 -4.65
N ASP A 354 -13.02 10.33 -5.24
CA ASP A 354 -11.91 11.25 -5.54
C ASP A 354 -11.38 11.97 -4.28
N ASP A 355 -12.25 12.42 -3.37
CA ASP A 355 -11.86 13.23 -2.21
C ASP A 355 -11.33 12.42 -1.02
N ILE A 356 -11.84 11.20 -0.77
CA ILE A 356 -11.54 10.48 0.48
C ILE A 356 -10.18 9.76 0.42
N GLY A 357 -9.63 9.55 -0.77
CA GLY A 357 -8.49 8.64 -0.94
C GLY A 357 -8.85 7.23 -0.46
N VAL A 358 -8.11 6.22 -0.94
CA VAL A 358 -8.41 4.81 -0.65
C VAL A 358 -8.38 4.46 0.86
N ALA A 359 -7.92 5.37 1.73
CA ALA A 359 -7.65 5.12 3.14
C ALA A 359 -8.66 5.71 4.16
N ALA A 360 -9.48 6.73 3.84
CA ALA A 360 -10.11 7.52 4.92
C ALA A 360 -11.56 7.17 5.31
N ASN A 361 -12.37 6.48 4.49
CA ASN A 361 -13.61 5.84 4.98
C ASN A 361 -14.17 4.74 4.04
N PRO A 362 -13.53 3.56 3.96
CA PRO A 362 -13.98 2.46 3.10
C PRO A 362 -15.43 2.03 3.38
N MET A 363 -15.93 2.24 4.60
CA MET A 363 -17.24 1.81 5.07
C MET A 363 -18.38 2.61 4.43
N ILE A 364 -18.15 3.91 4.19
CA ILE A 364 -19.08 4.77 3.45
C ILE A 364 -19.11 4.35 1.98
N LEU A 365 -17.94 4.22 1.34
CA LEU A 365 -17.84 3.87 -0.09
C LEU A 365 -18.49 2.51 -0.39
N ALA A 366 -18.22 1.51 0.44
CA ALA A 366 -18.86 0.19 0.34
C ALA A 366 -20.38 0.27 0.54
N GLY A 367 -20.86 1.09 1.48
CA GLY A 367 -22.29 1.31 1.70
C GLY A 367 -22.97 2.04 0.53
N VAL A 368 -22.30 3.01 -0.09
CA VAL A 368 -22.79 3.70 -1.30
C VAL A 368 -22.92 2.72 -2.46
N HIS A 369 -21.84 2.00 -2.77
CA HIS A 369 -21.81 1.04 -3.87
C HIS A 369 -22.81 -0.11 -3.67
N HIS A 370 -22.95 -0.61 -2.44
CA HIS A 370 -23.97 -1.61 -2.07
C HIS A 370 -25.40 -1.11 -2.30
N THR A 371 -25.67 0.14 -1.93
CA THR A 371 -27.02 0.73 -2.09
C THR A 371 -27.36 0.95 -3.57
N ILE A 372 -26.37 1.25 -4.42
CA ILE A 372 -26.55 1.46 -5.86
C ILE A 372 -26.78 0.12 -6.60
N HIS A 373 -26.06 -0.93 -6.23
CA HIS A 373 -25.96 -2.14 -7.08
C HIS A 373 -26.73 -3.37 -6.59
N MET A 374 -27.17 -3.44 -5.33
CA MET A 374 -27.87 -4.63 -4.81
C MET A 374 -29.39 -4.64 -4.98
N SER A 375 -30.02 -3.57 -5.49
CA SER A 375 -31.49 -3.49 -5.52
C SER A 375 -32.15 -4.47 -6.51
N ASP A 376 -31.47 -4.89 -7.59
CA ASP A 376 -32.08 -5.69 -8.66
C ASP A 376 -31.19 -6.80 -9.28
N LEU A 377 -29.97 -7.03 -8.78
CA LEU A 377 -29.02 -8.00 -9.35
C LEU A 377 -28.90 -9.29 -8.53
N PRO A 378 -28.76 -10.47 -9.17
CA PRO A 378 -28.43 -11.72 -8.47
C PRO A 378 -27.08 -11.63 -7.75
N ASP A 379 -26.97 -12.24 -6.56
CA ASP A 379 -25.79 -12.19 -5.67
C ASP A 379 -24.46 -12.62 -6.32
N ASN A 380 -24.48 -13.30 -7.46
CA ASN A 380 -23.29 -13.76 -8.19
C ASN A 380 -22.97 -12.93 -9.44
N HIS A 381 -23.66 -11.81 -9.65
CA HIS A 381 -23.48 -11.01 -10.85
C HIS A 381 -22.09 -10.35 -10.87
N PRO A 382 -21.31 -10.43 -11.97
CA PRO A 382 -19.94 -9.91 -12.02
C PRO A 382 -19.77 -8.44 -11.64
N VAL A 383 -20.79 -7.61 -11.91
CA VAL A 383 -20.82 -6.17 -11.54
C VAL A 383 -20.79 -5.97 -10.02
N LEU A 384 -21.15 -6.98 -9.21
CA LEU A 384 -21.10 -6.91 -7.75
C LEU A 384 -19.69 -7.18 -7.19
N SER A 385 -18.74 -7.68 -7.99
CA SER A 385 -17.41 -8.04 -7.50
C SER A 385 -16.66 -6.86 -6.85
N PRO A 386 -16.67 -5.64 -7.40
CA PRO A 386 -16.04 -4.50 -6.74
C PRO A 386 -16.73 -4.18 -5.42
N THR A 387 -18.07 -4.27 -5.35
CA THR A 387 -18.86 -4.07 -4.13
C THR A 387 -18.38 -4.98 -3.01
N TYR A 388 -18.33 -6.28 -3.28
CA TYR A 388 -17.93 -7.27 -2.28
C TYR A 388 -16.47 -7.10 -1.88
N SER A 389 -15.59 -6.74 -2.81
CA SER A 389 -14.19 -6.44 -2.46
C SER A 389 -14.09 -5.22 -1.53
N TYR A 390 -14.85 -4.14 -1.77
CA TYR A 390 -14.85 -2.99 -0.87
C TYR A 390 -15.37 -3.33 0.53
N ILE A 391 -16.49 -4.06 0.61
CA ILE A 391 -17.02 -4.53 1.90
C ILE A 391 -15.99 -5.43 2.62
N GLY A 392 -15.28 -6.29 1.88
CA GLY A 392 -14.21 -7.13 2.42
C GLY A 392 -13.06 -6.33 3.02
N VAL A 393 -12.56 -5.30 2.32
CA VAL A 393 -11.50 -4.40 2.81
C VAL A 393 -11.94 -3.64 4.07
N VAL A 394 -13.22 -3.22 4.13
CA VAL A 394 -13.80 -2.58 5.32
C VAL A 394 -13.73 -3.48 6.53
N TYR A 395 -14.19 -4.72 6.40
CA TYR A 395 -14.21 -5.65 7.52
C TYR A 395 -12.79 -6.05 7.95
N ASP A 396 -11.83 -6.08 7.03
CA ASP A 396 -10.41 -6.26 7.36
C ASP A 396 -9.90 -5.11 8.24
N ALA A 397 -10.20 -3.86 7.86
CA ALA A 397 -9.84 -2.68 8.65
C ALA A 397 -10.54 -2.62 10.02
N LEU A 398 -11.72 -3.23 10.15
CA LEU A 398 -12.45 -3.38 11.42
C LEU A 398 -12.00 -4.60 12.24
N TYR A 399 -10.98 -5.33 11.80
CA TYR A 399 -10.49 -6.57 12.42
C TYR A 399 -11.54 -7.69 12.48
N ASP A 400 -12.65 -7.60 11.73
CA ASP A 400 -13.63 -8.68 11.54
C ASP A 400 -13.21 -9.53 10.33
N TYR A 401 -12.13 -10.28 10.51
CA TYR A 401 -11.51 -11.04 9.43
C TYR A 401 -12.41 -12.12 8.84
N THR A 402 -13.41 -12.59 9.60
CA THR A 402 -14.35 -13.62 9.14
C THR A 402 -15.23 -13.07 8.02
N LYS A 403 -15.85 -11.91 8.25
CA LYS A 403 -16.65 -11.23 7.23
C LYS A 403 -15.77 -10.69 6.11
N ALA A 404 -14.57 -10.21 6.42
CA ALA A 404 -13.62 -9.75 5.41
C ALA A 404 -13.34 -10.84 4.37
N LEU A 405 -13.03 -12.07 4.84
CA LEU A 405 -12.81 -13.23 3.97
C LEU A 405 -14.07 -13.64 3.21
N GLU A 406 -15.24 -13.66 3.87
CA GLU A 406 -16.52 -13.98 3.23
C GLU A 406 -16.78 -13.06 2.02
N TYR A 407 -16.70 -11.74 2.21
CA TYR A 407 -16.94 -10.79 1.14
C TYR A 407 -15.84 -10.78 0.08
N GLN A 408 -14.57 -10.95 0.44
CA GLN A 408 -13.52 -11.09 -0.60
C GLN A 408 -13.69 -12.38 -1.41
N GLN A 409 -14.17 -13.46 -0.80
CA GLN A 409 -14.46 -14.70 -1.50
C GLN A 409 -15.65 -14.51 -2.46
N MET A 410 -16.71 -13.83 -2.03
CA MET A 410 -17.84 -13.49 -2.91
C MET A 410 -17.38 -12.63 -4.11
N ALA A 411 -16.47 -11.67 -3.89
CA ALA A 411 -15.90 -10.85 -4.97
C ALA A 411 -15.13 -11.72 -5.98
N LEU A 412 -14.29 -12.62 -5.47
CA LEU A 412 -13.53 -13.56 -6.29
C LEU A 412 -14.45 -14.50 -7.08
N ASP A 413 -15.47 -15.06 -6.43
CA ASP A 413 -16.42 -15.99 -7.05
C ASP A 413 -17.25 -15.33 -8.16
N CYS A 414 -17.64 -14.05 -7.99
CA CYS A 414 -18.33 -13.29 -9.03
C CYS A 414 -17.50 -13.16 -10.31
N GLN A 415 -16.18 -12.96 -10.19
CA GLN A 415 -15.30 -12.85 -11.35
C GLN A 415 -14.94 -14.21 -11.93
N VAL A 416 -14.59 -15.20 -11.10
CA VAL A 416 -14.19 -16.53 -11.56
C VAL A 416 -15.34 -17.24 -12.30
N ASN A 417 -16.59 -17.02 -11.87
CA ASN A 417 -17.77 -17.60 -12.51
C ASN A 417 -18.37 -16.73 -13.63
N SER A 418 -17.76 -15.58 -13.95
CA SER A 418 -18.20 -14.71 -15.04
C SER A 418 -17.96 -15.38 -16.41
N ALA A 419 -18.83 -15.09 -17.37
CA ALA A 419 -18.61 -15.48 -18.77
C ALA A 419 -17.38 -14.78 -19.38
N ASN A 420 -17.04 -13.59 -18.89
CA ASN A 420 -15.86 -12.81 -19.25
C ASN A 420 -15.13 -12.38 -17.97
N PRO A 421 -14.27 -13.25 -17.39
CA PRO A 421 -13.56 -12.95 -16.15
C PRO A 421 -12.48 -11.88 -16.37
N ASP A 422 -12.44 -10.88 -15.49
CA ASP A 422 -11.31 -9.94 -15.44
C ASP A 422 -10.18 -10.50 -14.57
N VAL A 423 -9.10 -10.92 -15.23
CA VAL A 423 -7.91 -11.48 -14.58
C VAL A 423 -7.26 -10.49 -13.60
N SER A 424 -7.33 -9.18 -13.89
CA SER A 424 -6.75 -8.15 -13.01
C SER A 424 -7.50 -8.05 -11.69
N SER A 425 -8.83 -8.10 -11.75
CA SER A 425 -9.70 -8.15 -10.57
C SER A 425 -9.48 -9.41 -9.75
N ILE A 426 -9.39 -10.58 -10.40
CA ILE A 426 -9.09 -11.86 -9.73
C ILE A 426 -7.78 -11.79 -8.95
N ILE A 427 -6.70 -11.31 -9.58
CA ILE A 427 -5.39 -11.13 -8.92
C ILE A 427 -5.51 -10.20 -7.71
N THR A 428 -6.27 -9.11 -7.84
CA THR A 428 -6.46 -8.13 -6.77
C THR A 428 -7.18 -8.74 -5.57
N TYR A 429 -8.28 -9.46 -5.80
CA TYR A 429 -9.07 -10.07 -4.72
C TYR A 429 -8.30 -11.19 -4.01
N MET A 430 -7.53 -12.00 -4.74
CA MET A 430 -6.64 -13.00 -4.14
C MET A 430 -5.59 -12.36 -3.23
N LYS A 431 -5.04 -11.20 -3.62
CA LYS A 431 -4.10 -10.44 -2.78
C LYS A 431 -4.77 -9.85 -1.55
N HIS A 432 -6.02 -9.39 -1.63
CA HIS A 432 -6.77 -8.96 -0.45
C HIS A 432 -7.00 -10.11 0.54
N ILE A 433 -7.41 -11.29 0.05
CA ILE A 433 -7.52 -12.50 0.88
C ILE A 433 -6.18 -12.83 1.55
N ALA A 434 -5.08 -12.80 0.79
CA ALA A 434 -3.75 -13.03 1.32
C ALA A 434 -3.35 -12.01 2.40
N SER A 435 -3.71 -10.74 2.22
CA SER A 435 -3.51 -9.67 3.20
C SER A 435 -4.29 -9.92 4.49
N ILE A 436 -5.56 -10.32 4.38
CA ILE A 436 -6.41 -10.65 5.54
C ILE A 436 -5.83 -11.83 6.33
N TYR A 437 -5.32 -12.86 5.65
CA TYR A 437 -4.63 -13.97 6.33
C TYR A 437 -3.32 -13.52 6.99
N ASN A 438 -2.56 -12.63 6.37
CA ASN A 438 -1.35 -12.04 6.95
C ASN A 438 -1.68 -11.22 8.22
N ASN A 439 -2.78 -10.46 8.22
CA ASN A 439 -3.26 -9.71 9.38
C ASN A 439 -3.72 -10.62 10.54
N GLN A 440 -4.17 -11.85 10.22
CA GLN A 440 -4.46 -12.91 11.19
C GLN A 440 -3.23 -13.71 11.64
N GLU A 441 -2.02 -13.35 11.18
CA GLU A 441 -0.78 -14.12 11.39
C GLU A 441 -0.84 -15.56 10.82
N LYS A 442 -1.81 -15.85 9.95
CA LYS A 442 -1.96 -17.11 9.22
C LYS A 442 -1.12 -17.09 7.95
N TYR A 443 0.19 -17.11 8.16
CA TYR A 443 1.17 -16.85 7.12
C TYR A 443 1.20 -17.92 6.01
N SER A 444 0.90 -19.18 6.32
CA SER A 444 0.82 -20.27 5.33
C SER A 444 -0.28 -20.02 4.29
N GLU A 445 -1.46 -19.66 4.75
CA GLU A 445 -2.62 -19.35 3.92
C GLU A 445 -2.36 -18.07 3.12
N ALA A 446 -1.75 -17.06 3.74
CA ALA A 446 -1.35 -15.84 3.05
C ALA A 446 -0.39 -16.13 1.89
N LEU A 447 0.62 -16.98 2.11
CA LEU A 447 1.59 -17.37 1.08
C LEU A 447 0.94 -18.16 -0.07
N ASP A 448 -0.02 -19.05 0.21
CA ASP A 448 -0.75 -19.78 -0.84
C ASP A 448 -1.43 -18.81 -1.82
N TYR A 449 -2.22 -17.88 -1.28
CA TYR A 449 -2.92 -16.89 -2.11
C TYR A 449 -1.97 -15.94 -2.83
N TYR A 450 -0.90 -15.47 -2.19
CA TYR A 450 0.07 -14.60 -2.86
C TYR A 450 0.83 -15.33 -3.99
N LYS A 451 1.18 -16.61 -3.83
CA LYS A 451 1.85 -17.40 -4.88
C LYS A 451 0.93 -17.65 -6.07
N ARG A 452 -0.33 -18.02 -5.82
CA ARG A 452 -1.31 -18.21 -6.89
C ARG A 452 -1.60 -16.89 -7.63
N ALA A 453 -1.69 -15.78 -6.90
CA ALA A 453 -1.82 -14.46 -7.51
C ALA A 453 -0.60 -14.09 -8.36
N LEU A 454 0.62 -14.39 -7.87
CA LEU A 454 1.87 -14.15 -8.59
C LEU A 454 1.95 -14.98 -9.90
N GLU A 455 1.57 -16.25 -9.87
CA GLU A 455 1.54 -17.12 -11.06
C GLU A 455 0.60 -16.55 -12.14
N LEU A 456 -0.61 -16.15 -11.76
CA LEU A 456 -1.57 -15.50 -12.67
C LEU A 456 -1.02 -14.18 -13.23
N GLN A 457 -0.35 -13.41 -12.38
CA GLN A 457 0.20 -12.11 -12.72
C GLN A 457 1.38 -12.21 -13.71
N ILE A 458 2.28 -13.18 -13.52
CA ILE A 458 3.36 -13.50 -14.47
C ILE A 458 2.77 -13.95 -15.80
N GLY A 459 1.75 -14.82 -15.77
CA GLY A 459 1.08 -15.31 -16.98
C GLY A 459 0.37 -14.22 -17.78
N HIS A 460 -0.20 -13.21 -17.11
CA HIS A 460 -1.00 -12.16 -17.75
C HIS A 460 -0.19 -10.92 -18.16
N PHE A 461 0.74 -10.45 -17.32
CA PHE A 461 1.50 -9.21 -17.54
C PHE A 461 2.98 -9.43 -17.90
N GLY A 462 3.50 -10.64 -17.68
CA GLY A 462 4.92 -10.98 -17.87
C GLY A 462 5.79 -10.73 -16.63
N GLU A 463 6.93 -11.42 -16.56
CA GLU A 463 7.82 -11.44 -15.38
C GLU A 463 8.38 -10.07 -14.97
N ASN A 464 8.51 -9.14 -15.93
CA ASN A 464 9.11 -7.82 -15.71
C ASN A 464 8.11 -6.73 -15.26
N ASP A 465 6.82 -7.06 -15.10
CA ASP A 465 5.82 -6.08 -14.71
C ASP A 465 6.07 -5.53 -13.29
N SER A 466 5.88 -4.23 -13.11
CA SER A 466 6.11 -3.55 -11.82
C SER A 466 5.29 -4.14 -10.68
N SER A 467 4.10 -4.66 -10.99
CA SER A 467 3.20 -5.26 -10.02
C SER A 467 3.70 -6.62 -9.54
N VAL A 468 4.46 -7.38 -10.35
CA VAL A 468 5.09 -8.67 -10.00
C VAL A 468 6.13 -8.45 -8.90
N ARG A 469 6.98 -7.42 -9.02
CA ARG A 469 7.92 -7.02 -7.96
C ARG A 469 7.22 -6.70 -6.63
N LYS A 470 6.08 -6.00 -6.68
CA LYS A 470 5.30 -5.69 -5.46
C LYS A 470 4.83 -6.97 -4.77
N THR A 471 4.35 -7.95 -5.53
CA THR A 471 3.91 -9.24 -4.98
C THR A 471 5.09 -10.03 -4.39
N TYR A 472 6.27 -10.03 -5.04
CA TYR A 472 7.50 -10.58 -4.44
C TYR A 472 7.85 -9.91 -3.10
N SER A 473 7.72 -8.59 -3.00
CA SER A 473 7.98 -7.86 -1.75
C SER A 473 7.00 -8.25 -0.63
N LEU A 474 5.73 -8.49 -0.95
CA LEU A 474 4.72 -8.92 0.04
C LEU A 474 4.99 -10.35 0.54
N ILE A 475 5.34 -11.25 -0.37
CA ILE A 475 5.79 -12.61 -0.03
C ILE A 475 7.04 -12.56 0.86
N SER A 476 8.01 -11.72 0.50
CA SER A 476 9.22 -11.51 1.32
C SER A 476 8.90 -10.94 2.71
N SER A 477 7.92 -10.05 2.83
CA SER A 477 7.47 -9.50 4.12
C SER A 477 6.82 -10.58 5.00
N ILE A 478 6.05 -11.51 4.42
CA ILE A 478 5.49 -12.63 5.18
C ILE A 478 6.59 -13.59 5.61
N TYR A 479 7.55 -13.91 4.75
CA TYR A 479 8.70 -14.73 5.14
C TYR A 479 9.51 -14.07 6.27
N TYR A 480 9.64 -12.73 6.26
CA TYR A 480 10.26 -11.99 7.36
C TYR A 480 9.45 -12.11 8.66
N LYS A 481 8.12 -11.93 8.61
CA LYS A 481 7.23 -12.05 9.79
C LYS A 481 7.15 -13.48 10.34
N GLN A 482 7.16 -14.50 9.47
CA GLN A 482 7.33 -15.91 9.87
C GLN A 482 8.71 -16.13 10.50
N GLY A 483 9.75 -15.50 9.94
CA GLY A 483 11.09 -15.47 10.48
C GLY A 483 11.14 -15.02 11.94
N ASP A 484 10.51 -13.90 12.29
CA ASP A 484 10.55 -13.34 13.66
C ASP A 484 9.83 -14.22 14.72
N TYR A 485 8.73 -14.89 14.37
CA TYR A 485 7.98 -15.74 15.33
C TYR A 485 8.56 -17.16 15.45
N GLU A 486 9.22 -17.64 14.40
CA GLU A 486 9.79 -19.00 14.36
C GLU A 486 11.31 -19.06 14.55
N GLN A 487 12.04 -17.95 14.42
CA GLN A 487 13.50 -17.91 14.64
C GLN A 487 13.90 -18.39 16.02
N SER A 488 13.11 -18.07 17.06
CA SER A 488 13.43 -18.40 18.45
C SER A 488 13.42 -19.92 18.73
N ASN A 489 12.42 -20.65 18.21
CA ASN A 489 12.30 -22.10 18.48
C ASN A 489 12.91 -22.99 17.38
N ARG A 490 13.14 -22.48 16.16
CA ARG A 490 13.56 -23.29 15.00
C ARG A 490 15.00 -23.07 14.58
N SER A 491 15.60 -21.93 14.91
CA SER A 491 17.07 -21.79 14.83
C SER A 491 17.74 -22.86 15.66
N GLU A 492 17.23 -23.15 16.86
CA GLU A 492 17.75 -24.24 17.71
C GLU A 492 17.60 -25.61 17.03
N LEU A 493 16.51 -25.88 16.32
CA LEU A 493 16.25 -27.19 15.72
C LEU A 493 17.08 -27.43 14.45
N VAL A 494 17.25 -26.38 13.62
CA VAL A 494 18.15 -26.39 12.46
C VAL A 494 19.61 -26.46 12.92
N GLU A 495 20.00 -25.65 13.91
CA GLU A 495 21.35 -25.63 14.46
C GLU A 495 21.68 -26.97 15.15
N SER A 496 20.73 -27.56 15.89
CA SER A 496 20.86 -28.90 16.45
C SER A 496 21.02 -29.94 15.35
N SER A 497 20.19 -29.90 14.31
CA SER A 497 20.28 -30.86 13.20
C SER A 497 21.61 -30.74 12.45
N ILE A 498 22.09 -29.51 12.19
CA ILE A 498 23.42 -29.28 11.59
C ILE A 498 24.52 -29.80 12.52
N LYS A 499 24.43 -29.53 13.83
CA LYS A 499 25.41 -29.98 14.81
C LYS A 499 25.46 -31.51 14.92
N ASP A 500 24.30 -32.16 14.99
CA ASP A 500 24.20 -33.63 15.00
C ASP A 500 24.73 -34.22 13.71
N GLY A 501 24.43 -33.60 12.56
CA GLY A 501 25.00 -33.96 11.26
C GLY A 501 26.52 -33.86 11.23
N ILE A 502 27.12 -32.78 11.75
CA ILE A 502 28.57 -32.60 11.87
C ILE A 502 29.18 -33.65 12.81
N VAL A 503 28.52 -33.96 13.94
CA VAL A 503 28.97 -35.01 14.86
C VAL A 503 28.96 -36.38 14.17
N CYS A 504 27.90 -36.71 13.45
CA CYS A 504 27.83 -37.94 12.65
C CYS A 504 28.92 -37.98 11.57
N LEU A 505 29.17 -36.86 10.88
CA LEU A 505 30.23 -36.75 9.87
C LEU A 505 31.61 -37.00 10.49
N SER A 506 31.90 -36.41 11.66
CA SER A 506 33.17 -36.62 12.39
C SER A 506 33.39 -38.09 12.81
N LYS A 507 32.30 -38.84 13.01
CA LYS A 507 32.30 -40.28 13.32
C LYS A 507 32.26 -41.16 12.06
N LYS A 508 32.35 -40.58 10.86
CA LYS A 508 32.20 -41.26 9.56
C LYS A 508 30.85 -41.96 9.38
N GLN A 509 29.81 -41.50 10.07
CA GLN A 509 28.45 -42.01 9.95
C GLN A 509 27.70 -41.25 8.84
N TYR A 510 28.16 -41.41 7.60
CA TYR A 510 27.79 -40.53 6.50
C TYR A 510 26.28 -40.51 6.18
N GLN A 511 25.61 -41.67 6.24
CA GLN A 511 24.16 -41.75 5.97
C GLN A 511 23.33 -41.03 7.05
N GLN A 512 23.76 -41.06 8.31
CA GLN A 512 23.11 -40.32 9.39
C GLN A 512 23.37 -38.82 9.24
N ALA A 513 24.61 -38.42 8.90
CA ALA A 513 24.94 -37.04 8.59
C ALA A 513 24.08 -36.47 7.45
N LEU A 514 23.95 -37.22 6.34
CA LEU A 514 23.07 -36.84 5.22
C LEU A 514 21.62 -36.70 5.65
N THR A 515 21.12 -37.60 6.51
CA THR A 515 19.76 -37.50 7.05
C THR A 515 19.55 -36.20 7.80
N HIS A 516 20.48 -35.86 8.71
CA HIS A 516 20.42 -34.65 9.49
C HIS A 516 20.53 -33.37 8.63
N PHE A 517 21.47 -33.34 7.67
CA PHE A 517 21.63 -32.19 6.78
C PHE A 517 20.45 -32.01 5.81
N LYS A 518 19.88 -33.11 5.27
CA LYS A 518 18.67 -33.04 4.44
C LYS A 518 17.47 -32.56 5.24
N SER A 519 17.31 -33.01 6.48
CA SER A 519 16.25 -32.51 7.36
C SER A 519 16.41 -31.00 7.65
N ALA A 520 17.64 -30.55 7.95
CA ALA A 520 17.92 -29.12 8.12
C ALA A 520 17.64 -28.31 6.83
N LEU A 521 17.98 -28.88 5.66
CA LEU A 521 17.70 -28.27 4.36
C LEU A 521 16.20 -28.15 4.10
N GLU A 522 15.43 -29.22 4.32
CA GLU A 522 13.97 -29.23 4.15
C GLU A 522 13.29 -28.20 5.05
N ILE A 523 13.71 -28.11 6.32
CA ILE A 523 13.20 -27.10 7.25
C ILE A 523 13.53 -25.70 6.72
N GLN A 524 14.76 -25.42 6.30
CA GLN A 524 15.13 -24.10 5.79
C GLN A 524 14.44 -23.75 4.46
N GLN A 525 14.29 -24.70 3.53
CA GLN A 525 13.67 -24.48 2.22
C GLN A 525 12.17 -24.15 2.29
N GLN A 526 11.48 -24.56 3.36
CA GLN A 526 10.07 -24.21 3.56
C GLN A 526 9.86 -22.71 3.82
N TYR A 527 10.84 -22.02 4.41
CA TYR A 527 10.66 -20.67 4.96
C TYR A 527 11.68 -19.64 4.45
N LEU A 528 12.75 -20.06 3.79
CA LEU A 528 13.75 -19.16 3.22
C LEU A 528 13.58 -19.03 1.71
N LEU A 529 13.82 -17.82 1.20
CA LEU A 529 13.95 -17.61 -0.24
C LEU A 529 15.09 -18.50 -0.79
N PRO A 530 14.99 -19.00 -2.03
CA PRO A 530 15.97 -19.92 -2.61
C PRO A 530 17.43 -19.45 -2.59
N ASN A 531 17.67 -18.13 -2.54
CA ASN A 531 19.00 -17.53 -2.51
C ASN A 531 19.43 -17.09 -1.09
N ASN A 532 18.89 -17.67 -0.02
CA ASN A 532 19.38 -17.33 1.32
C ASN A 532 20.77 -17.95 1.59
N PRO A 533 21.78 -17.17 2.07
CA PRO A 533 23.13 -17.68 2.35
C PRO A 533 23.19 -18.90 3.28
N SER A 534 22.24 -19.06 4.21
CA SER A 534 22.23 -20.22 5.12
C SER A 534 21.98 -21.55 4.39
N LEU A 535 21.26 -21.52 3.26
CA LEU A 535 21.03 -22.69 2.43
C LEU A 535 22.34 -23.16 1.79
N ALA A 536 23.22 -22.24 1.38
CA ALA A 536 24.52 -22.56 0.80
C ALA A 536 25.40 -23.36 1.78
N GLN A 537 25.35 -23.01 3.08
CA GLN A 537 26.07 -23.76 4.11
C GLN A 537 25.61 -25.23 4.18
N ILE A 538 24.31 -25.48 4.13
CA ILE A 538 23.77 -26.84 4.20
C ILE A 538 24.10 -27.63 2.93
N TYR A 539 23.99 -27.01 1.75
CA TYR A 539 24.43 -27.64 0.50
C TYR A 539 25.92 -27.99 0.51
N ASN A 540 26.78 -27.10 1.03
CA ASN A 540 28.20 -27.37 1.21
C ASN A 540 28.45 -28.56 2.17
N LEU A 541 27.68 -28.69 3.26
CA LEU A 541 27.80 -29.83 4.19
C LEU A 541 27.35 -31.15 3.56
N ILE A 542 26.27 -31.15 2.78
CA ILE A 542 25.81 -32.32 2.02
C ILE A 542 26.87 -32.71 0.99
N ALA A 543 27.39 -31.75 0.24
CA ALA A 543 28.43 -31.96 -0.75
C ALA A 543 29.71 -32.53 -0.11
N GLN A 544 30.13 -31.98 1.03
CA GLN A 544 31.28 -32.50 1.78
C GLN A 544 31.03 -33.94 2.26
N THR A 545 29.81 -34.26 2.69
CA THR A 545 29.47 -35.62 3.14
C THR A 545 29.53 -36.65 2.00
N PHE A 546 29.16 -36.26 0.78
CA PHE A 546 29.37 -37.09 -0.41
C PHE A 546 30.85 -37.14 -0.80
N HIS A 547 31.55 -36.02 -0.73
CA HIS A 547 32.99 -35.94 -1.03
C HIS A 547 33.82 -36.84 -0.11
N ASP A 548 33.52 -36.87 1.20
CA ASP A 548 34.20 -37.75 2.18
C ASP A 548 33.91 -39.25 1.97
N GLN A 549 32.86 -39.58 1.20
CA GLN A 549 32.55 -40.93 0.74
C GLN A 549 33.16 -41.24 -0.64
N GLU A 550 33.96 -40.33 -1.21
CA GLU A 550 34.49 -40.40 -2.57
C GLU A 550 33.38 -40.43 -3.65
N GLN A 551 32.17 -40.00 -3.30
CA GLN A 551 31.01 -39.85 -4.19
C GLN A 551 31.03 -38.47 -4.84
N PHE A 552 32.02 -38.25 -5.71
CA PHE A 552 32.27 -36.92 -6.28
C PHE A 552 31.20 -36.47 -7.29
N GLU A 553 30.54 -37.41 -7.97
CA GLU A 553 29.45 -37.12 -8.92
C GLU A 553 28.23 -36.52 -8.21
N GLU A 554 27.93 -36.99 -6.99
CA GLU A 554 26.85 -36.49 -6.14
C GLU A 554 27.24 -35.22 -5.36
N ALA A 555 28.53 -35.06 -5.03
CA ALA A 555 29.03 -33.86 -4.35
C ALA A 555 28.98 -32.62 -5.25
N LEU A 556 29.38 -32.76 -6.51
CA LEU A 556 29.53 -31.65 -7.46
C LEU A 556 28.28 -30.78 -7.65
N PRO A 557 27.07 -31.31 -7.92
CA PRO A 557 25.88 -30.48 -8.09
C PRO A 557 25.51 -29.71 -6.81
N ASN A 558 25.79 -30.28 -5.63
CA ASN A 558 25.53 -29.61 -4.35
C ASN A 558 26.51 -28.46 -4.12
N TYR A 559 27.81 -28.62 -4.45
CA TYR A 559 28.77 -27.52 -4.41
C TYR A 559 28.45 -26.41 -5.42
N ILE A 560 28.03 -26.76 -6.63
CA ILE A 560 27.61 -25.77 -7.64
C ILE A 560 26.38 -25.01 -7.14
N LYS A 561 25.40 -25.69 -6.54
CA LYS A 561 24.21 -25.04 -5.97
C LYS A 561 24.56 -24.08 -4.84
N ALA A 562 25.48 -24.46 -3.95
CA ALA A 562 25.97 -23.58 -2.89
C ALA A 562 26.64 -22.33 -3.47
N LEU A 563 27.49 -22.48 -4.49
CA LEU A 563 28.14 -21.37 -5.18
C LEU A 563 27.13 -20.42 -5.84
N GLU A 564 26.11 -20.94 -6.55
CA GLU A 564 25.05 -20.13 -7.16
C GLU A 564 24.33 -19.26 -6.11
N ILE A 565 24.00 -19.86 -4.95
CA ILE A 565 23.35 -19.14 -3.86
C ILE A 565 24.26 -18.05 -3.32
N GLU A 566 25.53 -18.37 -3.05
CA GLU A 566 26.52 -17.41 -2.53
C GLU A 566 26.73 -16.23 -3.49
N GLN A 567 26.86 -16.48 -4.80
CA GLN A 567 27.02 -15.42 -5.81
C GLN A 567 25.79 -14.51 -5.92
N ASN A 568 24.59 -15.05 -5.68
CA ASN A 568 23.35 -14.28 -5.75
C ASN A 568 23.01 -13.51 -4.47
N SER A 569 23.69 -13.79 -3.36
CA SER A 569 23.27 -13.33 -2.02
C SER A 569 24.35 -12.64 -1.21
N LEU A 570 25.61 -12.83 -1.57
CA LEU A 570 26.77 -12.24 -0.90
C LEU A 570 27.46 -11.24 -1.84
N SER A 571 28.25 -10.34 -1.26
CA SER A 571 29.09 -9.45 -2.06
C SER A 571 30.16 -10.24 -2.82
N ASP A 572 30.55 -9.73 -3.98
CA ASP A 572 31.54 -10.37 -4.85
C ASP A 572 32.91 -10.59 -4.19
N ASP A 573 33.20 -9.96 -3.05
CA ASP A 573 34.44 -10.11 -2.28
C ASP A 573 34.29 -11.04 -1.06
N HIS A 574 33.19 -11.78 -0.95
CA HIS A 574 32.97 -12.68 0.17
C HIS A 574 33.84 -13.95 0.08
N GLY A 575 34.55 -14.29 1.16
CA GLY A 575 35.51 -15.41 1.20
C GLY A 575 34.92 -16.80 0.98
N SER A 576 33.61 -16.98 1.20
CA SER A 576 32.93 -18.25 0.91
C SER A 576 32.97 -18.61 -0.57
N ILE A 577 32.92 -17.62 -1.48
CA ILE A 577 32.94 -17.85 -2.93
C ILE A 577 34.27 -18.49 -3.35
N ALA A 578 35.40 -18.02 -2.81
CA ALA A 578 36.72 -18.62 -3.06
C ALA A 578 36.78 -20.08 -2.57
N LYS A 579 36.21 -20.34 -1.37
CA LYS A 579 36.14 -21.68 -0.80
C LYS A 579 35.25 -22.62 -1.63
N SER A 580 34.12 -22.14 -2.12
CA SER A 580 33.22 -22.90 -3.00
C SER A 580 33.89 -23.27 -4.31
N TYR A 581 34.63 -22.35 -4.94
CA TYR A 581 35.46 -22.67 -6.10
C TYR A 581 36.52 -23.75 -5.80
N HIS A 582 37.18 -23.66 -4.65
CA HIS A 582 38.15 -24.68 -4.23
C HIS A 582 37.48 -26.05 -4.04
N ASN A 583 36.33 -26.12 -3.39
CA ASN A 583 35.59 -27.37 -3.18
C ASN A 583 35.09 -28.00 -4.48
N ILE A 584 34.67 -27.19 -5.45
CA ILE A 584 34.30 -27.67 -6.79
C ILE A 584 35.55 -28.24 -7.50
N SER A 585 36.68 -27.54 -7.39
CA SER A 585 37.96 -28.01 -7.94
C SER A 585 38.36 -29.37 -7.35
N THR A 586 38.24 -29.55 -6.03
CA THR A 586 38.61 -30.82 -5.38
C THR A 586 37.71 -31.97 -5.82
N ALA A 587 36.40 -31.72 -6.01
CA ALA A 587 35.48 -32.71 -6.56
C ALA A 587 35.88 -33.12 -7.99
N TYR A 588 36.26 -32.16 -8.85
CA TYR A 588 36.75 -32.48 -10.20
C TYR A 588 38.07 -33.26 -10.18
N VAL A 589 38.98 -33.00 -9.23
CA VAL A 589 40.19 -33.82 -9.04
C VAL A 589 39.82 -35.26 -8.69
N GLY A 590 38.85 -35.46 -7.79
CA GLY A 590 38.34 -36.79 -7.45
C GLY A 590 37.78 -37.57 -8.65
N LEU A 591 37.17 -36.84 -9.60
CA LEU A 591 36.69 -37.39 -10.88
C LEU A 591 37.80 -37.54 -11.95
N SER A 592 39.05 -37.21 -11.64
CA SER A 592 40.16 -37.15 -12.60
C SER A 592 39.92 -36.20 -13.79
N LEU A 593 39.03 -35.21 -13.62
CA LEU A 593 38.73 -34.17 -14.62
C LEU A 593 39.65 -32.97 -14.42
N TRP A 594 40.93 -33.17 -14.70
CA TRP A 594 42.00 -32.23 -14.36
C TRP A 594 41.86 -30.82 -14.95
N SER A 595 41.29 -30.69 -16.15
CA SER A 595 41.10 -29.39 -16.81
C SER A 595 40.05 -28.54 -16.09
N ASN A 596 38.91 -29.15 -15.74
CA ASN A 596 37.86 -28.49 -14.96
C ASN A 596 38.37 -28.16 -13.56
N ALA A 597 39.08 -29.08 -12.91
CA ALA A 597 39.71 -28.83 -11.62
C ALA A 597 40.62 -27.60 -11.65
N LEU A 598 41.45 -27.48 -12.69
CA LEU A 598 42.38 -26.36 -12.86
C LEU A 598 41.62 -25.02 -13.01
N GLU A 599 40.58 -24.98 -13.84
CA GLU A 599 39.76 -23.77 -14.03
C GLU A 599 39.22 -23.24 -12.69
N PHE A 600 38.59 -24.12 -11.90
CA PHE A 600 38.00 -23.75 -10.62
C PHE A 600 39.07 -23.44 -9.55
N ALA A 601 40.22 -24.12 -9.56
CA ALA A 601 41.31 -23.80 -8.65
C ALA A 601 41.90 -22.40 -8.91
N LEU A 602 42.06 -22.03 -10.19
CA LEU A 602 42.53 -20.70 -10.56
C LEU A 602 41.53 -19.61 -10.17
N LYS A 603 40.22 -19.86 -10.33
CA LYS A 603 39.16 -18.97 -9.84
C LYS A 603 39.23 -18.78 -8.33
N ALA A 604 39.47 -19.85 -7.56
CA ALA A 604 39.65 -19.75 -6.11
C ALA A 604 40.84 -18.87 -5.72
N VAL A 605 41.99 -19.02 -6.40
CA VAL A 605 43.17 -18.18 -6.19
C VAL A 605 42.92 -16.72 -6.56
N GLU A 606 42.33 -16.45 -7.73
CA GLU A 606 42.02 -15.10 -8.18
C GLU A 606 41.07 -14.39 -7.19
N GLN A 607 40.03 -15.11 -6.77
CA GLN A 607 39.06 -14.60 -5.82
C GLN A 607 39.70 -14.31 -4.47
N SER A 608 40.52 -15.23 -3.96
CA SER A 608 41.25 -15.05 -2.70
C SER A 608 42.23 -13.87 -2.75
N LYS A 609 42.86 -13.58 -3.89
CA LYS A 609 43.76 -12.41 -4.08
C LYS A 609 43.02 -11.07 -4.05
N LYS A 610 41.72 -11.03 -4.42
CA LYS A 610 40.90 -9.81 -4.40
C LYS A 610 40.49 -9.39 -2.98
N ILE A 611 40.46 -10.34 -2.05
CA ILE A 611 39.96 -10.12 -0.69
C ILE A 611 41.10 -9.58 0.18
N LEU A 612 41.02 -8.30 0.54
CA LEU A 612 42.03 -7.56 1.33
C LEU A 612 42.41 -8.20 2.67
N GLN A 613 41.53 -9.03 3.25
CA GLN A 613 41.72 -9.70 4.54
C GLN A 613 41.97 -11.20 4.41
N THR A 614 42.21 -11.73 3.21
CA THR A 614 42.49 -13.15 3.06
C THR A 614 43.72 -13.54 3.86
N ASP A 615 43.56 -14.57 4.69
CA ASP A 615 44.67 -15.19 5.41
C ASP A 615 45.67 -15.78 4.41
N VAL A 616 46.93 -15.38 4.55
CA VAL A 616 48.03 -15.78 3.66
C VAL A 616 48.15 -17.30 3.58
N ASN A 617 47.85 -18.03 4.67
CA ASN A 617 47.90 -19.49 4.66
C ASN A 617 46.80 -20.10 3.78
N THR A 618 45.63 -19.48 3.72
CA THR A 618 44.52 -19.93 2.85
C THR A 618 44.87 -19.69 1.38
N LEU A 619 45.38 -18.50 1.05
CA LEU A 619 45.84 -18.20 -0.31
C LEU A 619 46.95 -19.18 -0.74
N ALA A 620 47.94 -19.41 0.12
CA ALA A 620 49.03 -20.30 -0.16
C ALA A 620 48.57 -21.77 -0.31
N ALA A 621 47.54 -22.20 0.43
CA ALA A 621 46.93 -23.52 0.26
C ALA A 621 46.25 -23.67 -1.11
N TYR A 622 45.53 -22.64 -1.58
CA TYR A 622 44.90 -22.65 -2.91
C TYR A 622 45.93 -22.64 -4.04
N VAL A 623 46.98 -21.81 -3.93
CA VAL A 623 48.10 -21.76 -4.89
C VAL A 623 48.81 -23.11 -4.93
N HIS A 624 49.10 -23.71 -3.77
CA HIS A 624 49.68 -25.04 -3.68
C HIS A 624 48.77 -26.11 -4.34
N TYR A 625 47.45 -26.00 -4.19
CA TYR A 625 46.51 -26.92 -4.81
C TYR A 625 46.52 -26.86 -6.34
N VAL A 626 46.76 -25.68 -6.93
CA VAL A 626 46.99 -25.55 -8.37
C VAL A 626 48.24 -26.33 -8.79
N GLY A 627 49.32 -26.24 -8.02
CA GLY A 627 50.54 -27.04 -8.24
C GLY A 627 50.26 -28.55 -8.19
N TYR A 628 49.41 -28.99 -7.26
CA TYR A 628 48.99 -30.40 -7.18
C TYR A 628 48.22 -30.86 -8.42
N ILE A 629 47.33 -30.02 -8.96
CA ILE A 629 46.57 -30.32 -10.18
C ILE A 629 47.52 -30.46 -11.37
N PHE A 630 48.50 -29.56 -11.53
CA PHE A 630 49.52 -29.67 -12.58
C PHE A 630 50.38 -30.93 -12.44
N GLN A 631 50.76 -31.29 -11.21
CA GLN A 631 51.50 -32.53 -10.95
C GLN A 631 50.68 -33.78 -11.33
N GLY A 632 49.36 -33.77 -11.09
CA GLY A 632 48.43 -34.82 -11.55
C GLY A 632 48.31 -34.90 -13.07
N GLN A 633 48.50 -33.78 -13.77
CA GLN A 633 48.61 -33.73 -15.24
C GLN A 633 50.01 -34.10 -15.77
N GLU A 634 50.94 -34.51 -14.91
CA GLU A 634 52.35 -34.77 -15.24
C GLU A 634 53.11 -33.54 -15.77
N LYS A 635 52.57 -32.33 -15.53
CA LYS A 635 53.16 -31.04 -15.88
C LYS A 635 54.01 -30.51 -14.72
N TYR A 636 55.13 -31.17 -14.49
CA TYR A 636 55.93 -30.95 -13.28
C TYR A 636 56.61 -29.57 -13.24
N GLN A 637 56.97 -28.99 -14.39
CA GLN A 637 57.58 -27.67 -14.44
C GLN A 637 56.59 -26.57 -14.04
N GLU A 638 55.35 -26.66 -14.53
CA GLU A 638 54.27 -25.76 -14.15
C GLU A 638 53.90 -25.95 -12.68
N ALA A 639 53.85 -27.19 -12.19
CA ALA A 639 53.62 -27.48 -10.79
C ALA A 639 54.65 -26.81 -9.87
N LEU A 640 55.93 -26.82 -10.27
CA LEU A 640 57.01 -26.18 -9.50
C LEU A 640 56.85 -24.67 -9.38
N ILE A 641 56.33 -23.97 -10.40
CA ILE A 641 56.06 -22.53 -10.32
C ILE A 641 55.07 -22.24 -9.18
N TYR A 642 53.94 -22.94 -9.15
CA TYR A 642 52.91 -22.73 -8.12
C TYR A 642 53.35 -23.22 -6.74
N TYR A 643 54.12 -24.31 -6.67
CA TYR A 643 54.68 -24.76 -5.40
C TYR A 643 55.70 -23.76 -4.83
N GLN A 644 56.52 -23.14 -5.66
CA GLN A 644 57.44 -22.07 -5.24
C GLN A 644 56.67 -20.83 -4.76
N GLU A 645 55.66 -20.37 -5.50
CA GLU A 645 54.80 -19.25 -5.08
C GLU A 645 54.14 -19.52 -3.73
N ALA A 646 53.58 -20.73 -3.53
CA ALA A 646 53.01 -21.12 -2.24
C ALA A 646 54.08 -21.15 -1.13
N LEU A 647 55.29 -21.65 -1.42
CA LEU A 647 56.39 -21.70 -0.46
C LEU A 647 56.79 -20.31 0.02
N GLU A 648 56.91 -19.36 -0.90
CA GLU A 648 57.23 -17.96 -0.61
C GLU A 648 56.18 -17.32 0.31
N LEU A 649 54.89 -17.56 0.02
CA LEU A 649 53.78 -17.07 0.85
C LEU A 649 53.85 -17.60 2.30
N TYR A 650 54.13 -18.91 2.46
CA TYR A 650 54.27 -19.52 3.79
C TYR A 650 55.54 -19.09 4.53
N GLN A 651 56.69 -19.00 3.85
CA GLN A 651 57.98 -18.66 4.46
C GLN A 651 58.04 -17.21 4.97
N CYS A 652 57.23 -16.31 4.44
CA CYS A 652 57.11 -14.96 4.98
C CYS A 652 56.41 -14.89 6.36
N HIS A 653 55.71 -15.95 6.79
CA HIS A 653 54.82 -15.90 7.96
C HIS A 653 55.00 -17.06 8.95
N LEU A 654 55.61 -18.18 8.54
CA LEU A 654 55.79 -19.37 9.35
C LEU A 654 57.28 -19.61 9.67
N SER A 655 57.55 -20.17 10.85
CA SER A 655 58.91 -20.61 11.20
C SER A 655 59.34 -21.79 10.34
N GLU A 656 60.65 -21.98 10.13
CA GLU A 656 61.17 -23.07 9.27
C GLU A 656 60.74 -24.49 9.72
N ASP A 657 60.35 -24.66 10.98
CA ASP A 657 59.90 -25.92 11.57
C ASP A 657 58.36 -26.07 11.61
N ASP A 658 57.61 -25.17 10.97
CA ASP A 658 56.15 -25.21 11.04
C ASP A 658 55.58 -26.50 10.41
N PRO A 659 54.69 -27.23 11.13
CA PRO A 659 54.08 -28.46 10.63
C PRO A 659 53.39 -28.31 9.26
N SER A 660 52.86 -27.13 8.94
CA SER A 660 52.16 -26.83 7.69
C SER A 660 53.08 -26.91 6.47
N LEU A 661 54.39 -26.64 6.65
CA LEU A 661 55.39 -26.71 5.59
C LEU A 661 55.73 -28.15 5.19
N MET A 662 55.47 -29.13 6.05
CA MET A 662 55.83 -30.54 5.81
C MET A 662 55.23 -31.06 4.49
N LEU A 663 53.92 -30.84 4.29
CA LEU A 663 53.20 -31.33 3.11
C LEU A 663 53.73 -30.70 1.82
N ILE A 664 54.01 -29.39 1.86
CA ILE A 664 54.42 -28.61 0.68
C ILE A 664 55.85 -28.94 0.32
N TYR A 665 56.76 -29.02 1.29
CA TYR A 665 58.12 -29.48 1.04
C TYR A 665 58.13 -30.88 0.43
N HIS A 666 57.31 -31.82 0.95
CA HIS A 666 57.25 -33.18 0.41
C HIS A 666 56.75 -33.21 -1.04
N ARG A 667 55.68 -32.46 -1.34
CA ARG A 667 55.10 -32.39 -2.69
C ARG A 667 56.01 -31.69 -3.69
N THR A 668 56.64 -30.60 -3.26
CA THR A 668 57.63 -29.87 -4.06
C THR A 668 58.87 -30.74 -4.33
N ALA A 669 59.37 -31.46 -3.31
CA ALA A 669 60.45 -32.41 -3.47
C ALA A 669 60.11 -33.51 -4.47
N ARG A 670 58.87 -34.04 -4.41
CA ARG A 670 58.39 -35.04 -5.36
C ARG A 670 58.30 -34.49 -6.78
N ALA A 671 57.87 -33.24 -6.97
CA ALA A 671 57.85 -32.59 -8.28
C ALA A 671 59.26 -32.37 -8.83
N TYR A 672 60.22 -31.96 -8.00
CA TYR A 672 61.63 -31.88 -8.39
C TYR A 672 62.20 -33.25 -8.76
N PHE A 673 61.91 -34.29 -7.98
CA PHE A 673 62.32 -35.66 -8.29
C PHE A 673 61.72 -36.14 -9.62
N GLN A 674 60.44 -35.87 -9.88
CA GLN A 674 59.79 -36.20 -11.16
C GLN A 674 60.37 -35.40 -12.35
N SER A 675 60.92 -34.21 -12.08
CA SER A 675 61.61 -33.36 -13.06
C SER A 675 63.13 -33.64 -13.17
N ASP A 676 63.62 -34.74 -12.59
CA ASP A 676 65.05 -35.12 -12.52
C ASP A 676 65.98 -34.13 -11.78
N MET A 677 65.42 -33.15 -11.06
CA MET A 677 66.13 -32.20 -10.19
C MET A 677 66.38 -32.82 -8.80
N ASN A 678 67.20 -33.87 -8.77
CA ASN A 678 67.34 -34.74 -7.61
C ASN A 678 68.08 -34.09 -6.42
N MET A 679 68.94 -33.10 -6.66
CA MET A 679 69.65 -32.39 -5.59
C MET A 679 68.69 -31.53 -4.77
N GLU A 680 67.82 -30.79 -5.45
CA GLU A 680 66.78 -29.94 -4.88
C GLU A 680 65.73 -30.79 -4.15
N ALA A 681 65.36 -31.95 -4.73
CA ALA A 681 64.47 -32.91 -4.10
C ALA A 681 65.03 -33.42 -2.77
N ILE A 682 66.32 -33.79 -2.70
CA ILE A 682 66.95 -34.25 -1.46
C ILE A 682 66.89 -33.18 -0.37
N VAL A 683 67.22 -31.92 -0.71
CA VAL A 683 67.19 -30.82 0.26
C VAL A 683 65.80 -30.66 0.87
N LEU A 684 64.76 -30.68 0.04
CA LEU A 684 63.39 -30.52 0.53
C LEU A 684 62.89 -31.76 1.27
N TYR A 685 63.21 -32.98 0.83
CA TYR A 685 62.88 -34.19 1.57
C TYR A 685 63.57 -34.24 2.95
N GLN A 686 64.81 -33.74 3.06
CA GLN A 686 65.48 -33.60 4.36
C GLN A 686 64.77 -32.60 5.27
N LYS A 687 64.32 -31.45 4.73
CA LYS A 687 63.49 -30.50 5.48
C LYS A 687 62.16 -31.14 5.93
N THR A 688 61.47 -31.85 5.05
CA THR A 688 60.26 -32.62 5.40
C THR A 688 60.54 -33.62 6.51
N LEU A 689 61.63 -34.39 6.42
CA LEU A 689 62.00 -35.39 7.41
C LEU A 689 62.29 -34.77 8.78
N ASN A 690 63.03 -33.66 8.82
CA ASN A 690 63.34 -32.95 10.05
C ASN A 690 62.08 -32.48 10.79
N ILE A 691 61.08 -31.98 10.06
CA ILE A 691 59.79 -31.59 10.63
C ILE A 691 59.03 -32.85 11.08
N ALA A 692 58.94 -33.88 10.23
CA ALA A 692 58.23 -35.12 10.52
C ALA A 692 58.72 -35.81 11.80
N LEU A 693 60.04 -35.88 12.02
CA LEU A 693 60.64 -36.47 13.22
C LEU A 693 60.33 -35.69 14.51
N LYS A 694 60.00 -34.40 14.42
CA LYS A 694 59.62 -33.57 15.58
C LYS A 694 58.13 -33.70 15.93
N ILE A 695 57.27 -33.86 14.92
CA ILE A 695 55.81 -33.71 15.09
C ILE A 695 55.05 -35.03 15.06
N LEU A 696 55.54 -36.02 14.32
CA LEU A 696 54.85 -37.29 14.15
C LEU A 696 55.28 -38.28 15.23
N PRO A 697 54.39 -39.21 15.64
CA PRO A 697 54.77 -40.32 16.50
C PRO A 697 55.96 -41.11 15.92
N ASP A 698 56.85 -41.61 16.79
CA ASP A 698 58.05 -42.34 16.36
C ASP A 698 57.75 -43.65 15.59
N ASN A 699 56.50 -44.12 15.58
CA ASN A 699 56.06 -45.27 14.81
C ASN A 699 55.29 -44.88 13.53
N ASP A 700 55.17 -43.59 13.21
CA ASP A 700 54.42 -43.13 12.04
C ASP A 700 55.09 -43.61 10.73
N LYS A 701 54.29 -44.21 9.86
CA LYS A 701 54.73 -44.77 8.57
C LYS A 701 55.19 -43.69 7.59
N GLN A 702 54.68 -42.47 7.72
CA GLN A 702 55.03 -41.36 6.84
C GLN A 702 56.51 -41.01 6.93
N ILE A 703 57.12 -41.14 8.12
CA ILE A 703 58.58 -41.00 8.30
C ILE A 703 59.32 -42.02 7.41
N GLY A 704 58.84 -43.27 7.37
CA GLY A 704 59.42 -44.32 6.54
C GLY A 704 59.28 -44.05 5.04
N TYR A 705 58.16 -43.49 4.61
CA TYR A 705 57.94 -43.08 3.22
C TYR A 705 58.90 -41.95 2.79
N ILE A 706 59.12 -40.95 3.64
CA ILE A 706 60.06 -39.86 3.38
C ILE A 706 61.50 -40.39 3.25
N TYR A 707 61.92 -41.30 4.14
CA TYR A 707 63.23 -41.96 4.04
C TYR A 707 63.39 -42.75 2.73
N MET A 708 62.34 -43.43 2.27
CA MET A 708 62.40 -44.15 1.00
C MET A 708 62.47 -43.20 -0.21
N ASP A 709 61.74 -42.10 -0.19
CA ASP A 709 61.82 -41.07 -1.23
C ASP A 709 63.21 -40.39 -1.29
N LEU A 710 63.84 -40.17 -0.13
CA LEU A 710 65.26 -39.77 -0.05
C LEU A 710 66.17 -40.81 -0.68
N SER A 711 65.98 -42.09 -0.32
CA SER A 711 66.77 -43.19 -0.87
C SER A 711 66.69 -43.22 -2.40
N ARG A 712 65.49 -43.13 -2.97
CA ARG A 712 65.26 -43.10 -4.43
C ARG A 712 65.94 -41.91 -5.10
N SER A 713 65.93 -40.74 -4.45
CA SER A 713 66.61 -39.54 -4.94
C SER A 713 68.13 -39.73 -4.95
N PHE A 714 68.71 -40.32 -3.90
CA PHE A 714 70.13 -40.68 -3.85
C PHE A 714 70.52 -41.71 -4.92
N VAL A 715 69.66 -42.70 -5.21
CA VAL A 715 69.89 -43.67 -6.30
C VAL A 715 70.02 -42.99 -7.65
N ARG A 716 69.17 -41.99 -7.95
CA ARG A 716 69.25 -41.23 -9.22
C ARG A 716 70.56 -40.46 -9.35
N LEU A 717 71.14 -40.01 -8.24
CA LEU A 717 72.46 -39.37 -8.18
C LEU A 717 73.64 -40.35 -8.05
N LYS A 718 73.39 -41.67 -8.08
CA LYS A 718 74.40 -42.73 -7.85
C LYS A 718 75.09 -42.65 -6.47
N ARG A 719 74.47 -42.00 -5.49
CA ARG A 719 74.94 -41.89 -4.10
C ARG A 719 74.47 -43.10 -3.30
N TYR A 720 75.00 -44.27 -3.63
CA TYR A 720 74.44 -45.54 -3.15
C TYR A 720 74.60 -45.76 -1.64
N ASP A 721 75.67 -45.29 -1.01
CA ASP A 721 75.85 -45.49 0.44
C ASP A 721 74.80 -44.74 1.27
N GLU A 722 74.51 -43.49 0.91
CA GLU A 722 73.46 -42.70 1.58
C GLU A 722 72.07 -43.26 1.27
N SER A 723 71.85 -43.75 0.05
CA SER A 723 70.62 -44.46 -0.32
C SER A 723 70.39 -45.70 0.54
N LEU A 724 71.44 -46.49 0.83
CA LEU A 724 71.32 -47.68 1.69
C LEU A 724 70.93 -47.30 3.11
N ILE A 725 71.57 -46.28 3.68
CA ILE A 725 71.25 -45.79 5.03
C ILE A 725 69.78 -45.37 5.11
N SER A 726 69.32 -44.53 4.17
CA SER A 726 67.93 -44.08 4.17
C SER A 726 66.93 -45.22 3.91
N ALA A 727 67.24 -46.17 3.03
CA ALA A 727 66.35 -47.32 2.78
C ALA A 727 66.28 -48.28 3.99
N GLU A 728 67.37 -48.46 4.72
CA GLU A 728 67.38 -49.25 5.96
C GLU A 728 66.54 -48.57 7.05
N GLN A 729 66.68 -47.26 7.23
CA GLN A 729 65.82 -46.46 8.13
C GLN A 729 64.34 -46.51 7.73
N ALA A 730 64.02 -46.47 6.43
CA ALA A 730 62.65 -46.60 5.94
C ALA A 730 62.01 -47.93 6.35
N ILE A 731 62.74 -49.04 6.20
CA ILE A 731 62.26 -50.38 6.55
C ILE A 731 62.13 -50.53 8.06
N GLU A 732 63.13 -50.08 8.83
CA GLU A 732 63.08 -50.09 10.30
C GLU A 732 61.83 -49.36 10.80
N GLN A 733 61.57 -48.17 10.24
CA GLN A 733 60.42 -47.36 10.61
C GLN A 733 59.08 -48.03 10.27
N LEU A 734 58.95 -48.62 9.08
CA LEU A 734 57.74 -49.37 8.71
C LEU A 734 57.53 -50.61 9.58
N CYS A 735 58.60 -51.30 9.99
CA CYS A 735 58.54 -52.47 10.87
C CYS A 735 58.07 -52.13 12.30
N LYS A 736 58.10 -50.86 12.72
CA LYS A 736 57.51 -50.43 14.01
C LYS A 736 55.98 -50.53 14.02
N THR A 737 55.32 -50.54 12.86
CA THR A 737 53.84 -50.60 12.74
C THR A 737 53.32 -51.76 11.93
N LEU A 738 54.08 -52.25 10.94
CA LEU A 738 53.66 -53.29 10.03
C LEU A 738 54.41 -54.59 10.29
N PRO A 739 53.75 -55.76 10.15
CA PRO A 739 54.42 -57.04 10.28
C PRO A 739 55.43 -57.23 9.13
N ASN A 740 56.48 -58.01 9.39
CA ASN A 740 57.60 -58.22 8.44
C ASN A 740 57.18 -58.78 7.06
N ASN A 741 56.02 -59.43 6.96
CA ASN A 741 55.47 -60.00 5.74
C ASN A 741 54.47 -59.06 5.03
N HIS A 742 54.25 -57.85 5.53
CA HIS A 742 53.39 -56.86 4.87
C HIS A 742 53.96 -56.49 3.50
N SER A 743 53.09 -56.32 2.50
CA SER A 743 53.46 -56.06 1.10
C SER A 743 54.43 -54.88 0.95
N GLU A 744 54.16 -53.76 1.64
CA GLU A 744 55.03 -52.57 1.64
C GLU A 744 56.44 -52.85 2.18
N VAL A 745 56.55 -53.60 3.28
CA VAL A 745 57.86 -53.93 3.90
C VAL A 745 58.66 -54.84 2.96
N VAL A 746 57.99 -55.80 2.32
CA VAL A 746 58.61 -56.69 1.32
C VAL A 746 59.08 -55.90 0.11
N GLN A 747 58.26 -54.97 -0.40
CA GLN A 747 58.63 -54.08 -1.50
C GLN A 747 59.86 -53.25 -1.15
N TYR A 748 59.92 -52.65 0.03
CA TYR A 748 61.04 -51.80 0.42
C TYR A 748 62.33 -52.60 0.60
N ARG A 749 62.24 -53.85 1.10
CA ARG A 749 63.38 -54.78 1.13
C ARG A 749 63.86 -55.16 -0.26
N PHE A 750 62.95 -55.31 -1.22
CA PHE A 750 63.31 -55.52 -2.62
C PHE A 750 64.00 -54.29 -3.21
N GLU A 751 63.48 -53.09 -2.98
CA GLU A 751 64.15 -51.85 -3.41
C GLU A 751 65.55 -51.73 -2.78
N LEU A 752 65.70 -52.04 -1.49
CA LEU A 752 67.01 -52.07 -0.81
C LEU A 752 67.98 -53.09 -1.45
N SER A 753 67.52 -54.29 -1.82
CA SER A 753 68.39 -55.29 -2.45
C SER A 753 68.88 -54.83 -3.83
N VAL A 754 68.02 -54.14 -4.59
CA VAL A 754 68.40 -53.50 -5.87
C VAL A 754 69.46 -52.42 -5.64
N VAL A 755 69.34 -51.59 -4.59
CA VAL A 755 70.38 -50.61 -4.24
C VAL A 755 71.70 -51.30 -3.87
N LYS A 756 71.66 -52.38 -3.07
CA LYS A 756 72.86 -53.16 -2.70
C LYS A 756 73.55 -53.73 -3.94
N GLN A 757 72.79 -54.28 -4.88
CA GLN A 757 73.34 -54.78 -6.15
C GLN A 757 73.96 -53.66 -7.00
N ARG A 758 73.28 -52.51 -7.13
CA ARG A 758 73.79 -51.35 -7.87
C ARG A 758 75.08 -50.80 -7.28
N ARG A 759 75.19 -50.75 -5.94
CA ARG A 759 76.42 -50.35 -5.26
C ARG A 759 77.58 -51.28 -5.60
N LEU A 760 77.39 -52.59 -5.49
CA LEU A 760 78.42 -53.60 -5.81
C LEU A 760 78.88 -53.49 -7.26
N SER A 761 77.94 -53.32 -8.19
CA SER A 761 78.28 -53.10 -9.61
C SER A 761 79.01 -51.78 -9.87
N ALA A 762 78.84 -50.75 -9.03
CA ALA A 762 79.54 -49.49 -9.18
C ALA A 762 80.98 -49.57 -8.63
N THR A 763 81.22 -50.39 -7.60
CA THR A 763 82.56 -50.64 -7.03
C THR A 763 83.42 -51.58 -7.87
N ASP A 764 82.82 -52.47 -8.67
CA ASP A 764 83.56 -53.36 -9.58
C ASP A 764 84.05 -52.67 -10.87
N PHE A 765 83.63 -51.42 -11.13
CA PHE A 765 84.02 -50.61 -12.30
C PHE A 765 84.89 -49.38 -11.96
N SER A 766 85.20 -49.16 -10.68
CA SER A 766 86.17 -48.14 -10.19
C SER A 766 87.52 -48.77 -9.90
#